data_AF-A0A951FA81-F1
#
_entry.id   AF-A0A951FA81-F1
#
_cell.length_a   1.000
_cell.length_b   1.000
_cell.length_c   1.000
_cell.angle_alpha   90.00
_cell.angle_beta   90.00
_cell.angle_gamma   90.00
#
_symmetry.space_group_name_H-M   'P 1'
#
loop_
_entity.id
_entity.type
_entity.pdbx_description
1 polymer ?
#
loop_
_entity_poly.entity_id
_entity_poly.type
_entity_poly.pdbx_seq_one_letter_code
_entity_poly.pdbx_strand_id
1 'polypeptide(L)'
;LDETLVCYDSRQSGRYDLADKELSKLIAELAANEPQIVVVLDCCHSGSGTRATEAETVRRAPIDLRPRPLDTFLVSPAEAASFGTRSAAENTTDWVALPRGRHIVLAACRDEEEAREYQGGGQHRGAFSYFLTQTLEQAGGRVSYRDLFKRAQAQVQRAVLRQVPQIEASDVRDLNLPFLGGAVTPRVATFTLSYSTSHGWTIDGGAVHGIQRPVTIAGHAETTTLALFSIAAERLDDLSASVGQAEVIEVLPQLSKVAVTLTDGTSPDPQQTYKAIVTSTPLPPLSVRFEGDESAVDAARDALAVASPGQTASLYVREASADEPFKLRLIAHPDSYRIARALDDCPLVADIEGSGSGPAQQAITRLEHIARWQTIAELANPTSRIAPGAVQIEIERASGPPATRDSSSVPFETLPATSELRLEYAYRDGKWQQPQIKIKLTNTSDEPLYCALLDLSESYAIRSSVLVGGGTWLKPGESAWSNDGKPIFLSVPKELWQQGVTEYKDLIKLIVSTEACDATLLEQEALDMPRQSKATRGAGPSSTLNRLMRQTQTRDLSDRPEDEQRYADWTTSEISITTVRPLGTIPVPRAGNALTLGAGVTIAPHPALEANARLTTVAQAGRDLGNLLLPPILRDDPTIAQPLQFTESRASDPGLSVVELLDVADHTVVTPEQPLLLRIEQPLSDDEQILPVGFDGELFLPLGLARRDGNTTEIRLDRLPAPVVGARSLTGSIRILFQKVVTQRIGKYMGWQYDYPILAAAYVAEDGKVSYWPRPADVKQRVAAADRILLYIHGIIGDTRGMAASARVADGKLTPPPPALLSRYDLILTFDYENINTTIEETARSLKQRLKAIGLGPDHGKTL
;
A
#
# COMPACT_ATOMS: atom_id res chain seq x y z
N LEU A 1 15.69 3.97 18.63
CA LEU A 1 14.22 4.01 18.45
C LEU A 1 13.80 2.56 18.35
N ASP A 2 12.85 2.14 19.18
CA ASP A 2 12.29 0.79 19.19
C ASP A 2 11.00 0.76 18.37
N GLU A 3 10.65 -0.39 17.80
CA GLU A 3 9.31 -0.60 17.28
C GLU A 3 8.37 -0.91 18.44
N THR A 4 7.20 -0.27 18.47
CA THR A 4 6.31 -0.34 19.62
C THR A 4 4.84 -0.42 19.23
N LEU A 5 4.04 -1.12 20.04
CA LEU A 5 2.58 -1.09 20.00
C LEU A 5 2.06 -0.07 21.03
N VAL A 6 1.18 0.82 20.59
CA VAL A 6 0.54 1.82 21.46
C VAL A 6 -0.67 1.19 22.15
N CYS A 7 -0.57 0.94 23.45
CA CYS A 7 -1.68 0.46 24.27
C CYS A 7 -2.64 1.60 24.65
N TYR A 8 -3.83 1.26 25.14
CA TYR A 8 -4.89 2.25 25.45
C TYR A 8 -4.46 3.34 26.45
N ASP A 9 -3.51 3.00 27.33
CA ASP A 9 -2.96 3.85 28.39
C ASP A 9 -1.49 4.22 28.17
N SER A 10 -0.93 3.83 27.03
CA SER A 10 0.39 4.28 26.63
C SER A 10 0.45 5.80 26.58
N ARG A 11 1.64 6.34 26.78
CA ARG A 11 1.92 7.79 26.71
C ARG A 11 1.31 8.66 27.80
N GLN A 12 0.58 8.07 28.75
CA GLN A 12 0.26 8.72 30.02
C GLN A 12 1.52 8.85 30.90
N SER A 13 1.45 9.65 31.96
CA SER A 13 2.57 9.85 32.88
C SER A 13 3.03 8.51 33.46
N GLY A 14 4.32 8.18 33.29
CA GLY A 14 4.91 6.92 33.74
C GLY A 14 4.52 5.67 32.94
N ARG A 15 3.79 5.82 31.82
CA ARG A 15 3.38 4.72 30.93
C ARG A 15 4.03 4.84 29.55
N TYR A 16 4.50 3.72 29.02
CA TYR A 16 5.25 3.64 27.76
C TYR A 16 4.54 2.71 26.77
N ASP A 17 4.91 2.82 25.50
CA ASP A 17 4.44 1.91 24.45
C ASP A 17 5.06 0.51 24.68
N LEU A 18 4.38 -0.57 24.28
CA LEU A 18 4.90 -1.94 24.40
C LEU A 18 5.96 -2.18 23.32
N ALA A 19 7.21 -2.41 23.72
CA ALA A 19 8.31 -2.59 22.77
C ALA A 19 8.35 -4.01 22.17
N ASP A 20 8.86 -4.10 20.94
CA ASP A 20 9.15 -5.34 20.21
C ASP A 20 9.87 -6.41 21.05
N LYS A 21 10.89 -6.02 21.82
CA LYS A 21 11.65 -6.89 22.73
C LYS A 21 10.80 -7.46 23.86
N GLU A 22 9.85 -6.67 24.36
CA GLU A 22 8.92 -7.12 25.40
C GLU A 22 7.93 -8.12 24.83
N LEU A 23 7.40 -7.85 23.63
CA LEU A 23 6.54 -8.78 22.91
C LEU A 23 7.27 -10.10 22.62
N SER A 24 8.53 -10.03 22.18
CA SER A 24 9.37 -11.21 21.93
C SER A 24 9.52 -12.08 23.18
N LYS A 25 9.78 -11.47 24.35
CA LYS A 25 9.84 -12.19 25.63
C LYS A 25 8.51 -12.84 26.01
N LEU A 26 7.39 -12.12 25.89
CA LEU A 26 6.07 -12.66 26.20
C LEU A 26 5.72 -13.88 25.32
N ILE A 27 6.08 -13.83 24.04
CA ILE A 27 5.92 -14.98 23.12
C ILE A 27 6.79 -16.16 23.57
N ALA A 28 8.03 -15.91 24.00
CA ALA A 28 8.93 -16.95 24.48
C ALA A 28 8.39 -17.67 25.73
N GLU A 29 7.86 -16.91 26.69
CA GLU A 29 7.25 -17.46 27.91
C GLU A 29 6.01 -18.30 27.58
N LEU A 30 5.19 -17.87 26.63
CA LEU A 30 4.03 -18.64 26.17
C LEU A 30 4.46 -19.94 25.45
N ALA A 31 5.46 -19.85 24.57
CA ALA A 31 5.97 -20.96 23.77
C ALA A 31 6.56 -22.10 24.62
N ALA A 32 6.98 -21.82 25.85
CA ALA A 32 7.45 -22.84 26.81
C ALA A 32 6.40 -23.92 27.12
N ASN A 33 5.11 -23.64 26.87
CA ASN A 33 4.02 -24.60 27.04
C ASN A 33 3.66 -25.35 25.74
N GLU A 34 4.47 -25.21 24.70
CA GLU A 34 4.27 -25.79 23.36
C GLU A 34 2.89 -25.50 22.68
N PRO A 35 2.26 -24.31 22.86
CA PRO A 35 1.05 -23.99 22.10
C PRO A 35 1.38 -23.67 20.63
N GLN A 36 0.38 -23.74 19.76
CA GLN A 36 0.47 -23.10 18.45
C GLN A 36 0.21 -21.60 18.59
N ILE A 37 1.20 -20.77 18.27
CA ILE A 37 1.12 -19.31 18.41
C ILE A 37 1.09 -18.67 17.02
N VAL A 38 0.05 -17.87 16.76
CA VAL A 38 0.00 -16.94 15.62
C VAL A 38 -0.19 -15.52 16.14
N VAL A 39 0.62 -14.59 15.65
CA VAL A 39 0.51 -13.16 15.93
C VAL A 39 0.08 -12.46 14.64
N VAL A 40 -1.00 -11.70 14.68
CA VAL A 40 -1.52 -10.94 13.52
C VAL A 40 -1.44 -9.46 13.85
N LEU A 41 -0.65 -8.72 13.08
CA LEU A 41 -0.40 -7.29 13.28
C LEU A 41 -0.92 -6.52 12.06
N ASP A 42 -2.01 -5.77 12.26
CA ASP A 42 -2.58 -4.88 11.25
C ASP A 42 -2.37 -3.41 11.61
N CYS A 43 -1.10 -3.02 11.60
CA CYS A 43 -0.59 -1.70 11.96
C CYS A 43 0.62 -1.34 11.08
N CYS A 44 0.85 -0.04 10.89
CA CYS A 44 2.12 0.44 10.32
C CYS A 44 3.25 0.27 11.33
N HIS A 45 4.49 0.32 10.82
CA HIS A 45 5.64 0.62 11.66
C HIS A 45 5.55 2.09 12.13
N SER A 46 5.95 2.37 13.37
CA SER A 46 5.75 3.69 14.00
C SER A 46 6.55 4.79 13.26
N GLY A 47 5.88 5.61 12.45
CA GLY A 47 6.48 6.70 11.68
C GLY A 47 5.53 7.86 11.36
N SER A 48 5.47 8.86 12.26
CA SER A 48 4.89 10.23 12.16
C SER A 48 3.38 10.50 12.26
N GLY A 49 3.10 11.74 12.67
CA GLY A 49 1.77 12.31 12.78
C GLY A 49 1.59 13.62 12.00
N THR A 50 0.40 13.71 11.38
CA THR A 50 -0.43 14.89 11.11
C THR A 50 -0.33 15.65 9.77
N ARG A 51 -1.47 15.60 9.06
CA ARG A 51 -2.05 16.49 8.02
C ARG A 51 -1.41 16.54 6.64
N ALA A 52 -1.48 15.41 5.93
CA ALA A 52 -1.90 15.40 4.54
C ALA A 52 -3.39 14.99 4.49
N THR A 53 -4.13 15.41 3.47
CA THR A 53 -5.53 15.01 3.21
C THR A 53 -5.72 13.50 3.06
N GLU A 54 -4.63 12.73 2.98
CA GLU A 54 -4.59 11.26 2.95
C GLU A 54 -4.60 10.58 4.36
N ALA A 55 -4.56 11.36 5.45
CA ALA A 55 -4.36 10.82 6.80
C ALA A 55 -5.54 9.97 7.36
N GLU A 56 -6.73 10.01 6.77
CA GLU A 56 -7.89 9.25 7.28
C GLU A 56 -7.82 7.75 6.96
N THR A 57 -6.96 7.34 6.02
CA THR A 57 -6.87 5.95 5.57
C THR A 57 -5.62 5.22 6.04
N VAL A 58 -4.73 5.81 6.87
CA VAL A 58 -3.46 5.18 7.28
C VAL A 58 -3.44 4.88 8.79
N ARG A 59 -3.08 3.64 9.18
CA ARG A 59 -3.10 3.15 10.57
C ARG A 59 -1.82 3.44 11.34
N ARG A 60 -1.66 4.69 11.79
CA ARG A 60 -0.37 5.19 12.31
C ARG A 60 -0.53 6.05 13.57
N ALA A 61 0.50 6.01 14.43
CA ALA A 61 0.62 6.88 15.60
C ALA A 61 1.89 7.76 15.50
N PRO A 62 1.90 8.99 16.06
CA PRO A 62 3.10 9.81 16.12
C PRO A 62 4.24 9.10 16.86
N ILE A 63 5.49 9.44 16.53
CA ILE A 63 6.67 8.89 17.23
C ILE A 63 6.66 9.36 18.69
N ASP A 64 6.91 8.45 19.63
CA ASP A 64 7.15 8.80 21.03
C ASP A 64 8.63 9.16 21.24
N LEU A 65 8.90 10.43 21.50
CA LEU A 65 10.25 10.96 21.74
C LEU A 65 10.64 10.98 23.23
N ARG A 66 9.75 10.51 24.13
CA ARG A 66 10.04 10.50 25.56
C ARG A 66 11.17 9.51 25.85
N PRO A 67 12.17 9.88 26.67
CA PRO A 67 13.17 8.92 27.13
C PRO A 67 12.47 7.84 27.99
N ARG A 68 12.70 6.57 27.64
CA ARG A 68 12.18 5.42 28.37
C ARG A 68 13.23 4.86 29.34
N PRO A 69 13.00 4.88 30.67
CA PRO A 69 13.89 4.26 31.64
C PRO A 69 14.00 2.73 31.43
N LEU A 70 15.20 2.17 31.56
CA LEU A 70 15.46 0.74 31.30
C LEU A 70 14.70 -0.20 32.23
N ASP A 71 14.42 0.22 33.46
CA ASP A 71 13.67 -0.51 34.48
C ASP A 71 12.17 -0.60 34.18
N THR A 72 11.69 0.12 33.15
CA THR A 72 10.29 0.07 32.71
C THR A 72 10.03 -0.98 31.62
N PHE A 73 11.05 -1.68 31.15
CA PHE A 73 10.89 -2.80 30.22
C PHE A 73 10.54 -4.08 30.97
N LEU A 74 9.71 -4.94 30.38
CA LEU A 74 9.37 -6.28 30.90
C LEU A 74 10.54 -7.29 30.84
N VAL A 75 11.75 -6.83 30.54
CA VAL A 75 12.99 -7.62 30.47
C VAL A 75 13.85 -7.36 31.71
N SER A 76 14.61 -8.37 32.16
CA SER A 76 15.51 -8.20 33.29
C SER A 76 16.64 -7.22 32.96
N PRO A 77 17.26 -6.54 33.94
CA PRO A 77 18.41 -5.66 33.68
C PRO A 77 19.58 -6.34 32.97
N ALA A 78 19.78 -7.65 33.17
CA ALA A 78 20.78 -8.44 32.46
C ALA A 78 20.42 -8.68 30.98
N GLU A 79 19.14 -8.96 30.69
CA GLU A 79 18.60 -9.01 29.33
C GLU A 79 18.65 -7.62 28.68
N ALA A 80 18.35 -6.55 29.43
CA ALA A 80 18.37 -5.16 28.99
C ALA A 80 19.77 -4.69 28.56
N ALA A 81 20.81 -5.11 29.30
CA ALA A 81 22.20 -4.78 28.99
C ALA A 81 22.69 -5.43 27.67
N SER A 82 22.07 -6.53 27.24
CA SER A 82 22.39 -7.20 25.97
C SER A 82 21.88 -6.44 24.73
N PHE A 83 20.99 -5.46 24.90
CA PHE A 83 20.44 -4.67 23.79
C PHE A 83 21.42 -3.62 23.20
N GLY A 84 22.56 -3.38 23.86
CA GLY A 84 23.49 -2.28 23.55
C GLY A 84 24.69 -2.62 22.66
N THR A 85 25.01 -3.89 22.40
CA THR A 85 26.22 -4.26 21.64
C THR A 85 25.93 -4.47 20.16
N ARG A 86 25.83 -3.38 19.39
CA ARG A 86 26.12 -3.43 17.95
C ARG A 86 27.64 -3.45 17.78
N SER A 87 28.23 -4.64 17.70
CA SER A 87 29.61 -4.81 17.26
C SER A 87 29.62 -4.71 15.73
N ALA A 88 30.25 -3.66 15.19
CA ALA A 88 30.40 -3.39 13.76
C ALA A 88 31.34 -4.38 13.02
N ALA A 89 31.74 -5.48 13.65
CA ALA A 89 32.77 -6.39 13.14
C ALA A 89 32.23 -7.73 12.59
N GLU A 90 30.96 -8.08 12.76
CA GLU A 90 30.42 -9.37 12.31
C GLU A 90 29.09 -9.20 11.57
N ASN A 91 29.16 -9.26 10.23
CA ASN A 91 28.01 -9.44 9.34
C ASN A 91 27.46 -10.87 9.44
N THR A 92 26.99 -11.25 10.62
CA THR A 92 26.20 -12.47 10.82
C THR A 92 24.79 -12.07 11.21
N THR A 93 23.80 -12.59 10.50
CA THR A 93 22.35 -12.43 10.70
C THR A 93 21.83 -12.95 12.05
N ASP A 94 22.72 -13.23 13.01
CA ASP A 94 22.37 -13.70 14.34
C ASP A 94 21.97 -12.51 15.21
N TRP A 95 20.68 -12.23 15.19
CA TRP A 95 20.03 -11.39 16.19
C TRP A 95 20.41 -11.87 17.59
N VAL A 96 20.80 -10.91 18.44
CA VAL A 96 21.09 -11.07 19.87
C VAL A 96 20.13 -12.06 20.56
N ALA A 97 20.70 -12.92 21.41
CA ALA A 97 20.08 -14.07 22.09
C ALA A 97 18.88 -13.75 23.01
N LEU A 98 17.77 -13.30 22.43
CA LEU A 98 16.45 -13.46 23.04
C LEU A 98 15.89 -14.82 22.58
N PRO A 99 15.37 -15.68 23.48
CA PRO A 99 14.75 -16.93 23.09
C PRO A 99 13.55 -16.64 22.18
N ARG A 100 13.66 -17.00 20.90
CA ARG A 100 12.53 -16.93 19.98
C ARG A 100 11.65 -18.16 20.23
N GLY A 101 10.54 -17.96 20.94
CA GLY A 101 9.50 -18.99 21.06
C GLY A 101 9.01 -19.44 19.68
N ARG A 102 8.55 -20.69 19.53
CA ARG A 102 8.00 -21.18 18.25
C ARG A 102 6.66 -20.48 17.95
N HIS A 103 6.61 -19.67 16.89
CA HIS A 103 5.43 -18.90 16.47
C HIS A 103 5.44 -18.57 14.96
N ILE A 104 4.30 -18.08 14.48
CA ILE A 104 4.08 -17.49 13.15
C ILE A 104 3.63 -16.02 13.33
N VAL A 105 4.17 -15.09 12.54
CA VAL A 105 3.73 -13.69 12.48
C VAL A 105 3.13 -13.40 11.11
N LEU A 106 1.97 -12.73 11.11
CA LEU A 106 1.32 -12.16 9.94
C LEU A 106 1.28 -10.64 10.10
N ALA A 107 2.01 -9.89 9.27
CA ALA A 107 2.08 -8.43 9.32
C ALA A 107 1.42 -7.79 8.08
N ALA A 108 0.80 -6.63 8.24
CA ALA A 108 0.01 -5.99 7.20
C ALA A 108 0.81 -5.33 6.06
N CYS A 109 2.07 -4.96 6.28
CA CYS A 109 2.92 -4.29 5.31
C CYS A 109 4.41 -4.54 5.63
N ARG A 110 5.30 -4.12 4.74
CA ARG A 110 6.74 -4.01 5.04
C ARG A 110 7.04 -2.80 5.93
N ASP A 111 8.27 -2.72 6.42
CA ASP A 111 8.84 -1.63 7.22
C ASP A 111 8.90 -0.28 6.48
N GLU A 112 9.03 -0.29 5.15
CA GLU A 112 8.95 0.91 4.30
C GLU A 112 7.55 1.27 3.80
N GLU A 113 6.54 0.46 4.13
CA GLU A 113 5.17 0.57 3.63
C GLU A 113 4.20 0.96 4.74
N GLU A 114 3.00 1.38 4.35
CA GLU A 114 1.96 1.78 5.29
C GLU A 114 0.77 0.82 5.22
N ALA A 115 0.30 0.38 6.40
CA ALA A 115 -0.96 -0.32 6.55
C ALA A 115 -2.12 0.68 6.45
N ARG A 116 -2.99 0.46 5.46
CA ARG A 116 -4.16 1.32 5.23
C ARG A 116 -5.45 0.72 5.78
N GLU A 117 -6.38 1.59 6.15
CA GLU A 117 -7.78 1.27 6.31
C GLU A 117 -8.44 1.04 4.95
N TYR A 118 -9.41 0.15 4.92
CA TYR A 118 -10.18 -0.26 3.77
C TYR A 118 -11.66 -0.22 4.11
N GLN A 119 -12.46 0.35 3.21
CA GLN A 119 -13.90 0.40 3.35
C GLN A 119 -14.52 -0.77 2.56
N GLY A 120 -14.93 -1.82 3.28
CA GLY A 120 -15.48 -3.04 2.70
C GLY A 120 -16.56 -3.66 3.57
N GLY A 121 -17.58 -4.28 2.96
CA GLY A 121 -18.68 -4.93 3.71
C GLY A 121 -19.49 -3.98 4.61
N GLY A 122 -19.49 -2.67 4.32
CA GLY A 122 -20.19 -1.64 5.09
C GLY A 122 -19.48 -1.21 6.37
N GLN A 123 -18.20 -1.58 6.56
CA GLN A 123 -17.40 -1.19 7.73
C GLN A 123 -16.01 -0.68 7.31
N HIS A 124 -15.42 0.16 8.16
CA HIS A 124 -14.02 0.57 8.05
C HIS A 124 -13.16 -0.42 8.82
N ARG A 125 -12.21 -1.08 8.15
CA ARG A 125 -11.31 -2.08 8.74
C ARG A 125 -9.94 -1.98 8.10
N GLY A 126 -8.90 -2.44 8.78
CA GLY A 126 -7.56 -2.52 8.18
C GLY A 126 -7.59 -3.43 6.95
N ALA A 127 -6.95 -3.00 5.87
CA ALA A 127 -6.98 -3.70 4.60
C ALA A 127 -6.54 -5.15 4.76
N PHE A 128 -5.46 -5.38 5.52
CA PHE A 128 -4.96 -6.73 5.74
C PHE A 128 -5.97 -7.59 6.52
N SER A 129 -6.52 -7.11 7.62
CA SER A 129 -7.52 -7.86 8.40
C SER A 129 -8.79 -8.13 7.58
N TYR A 130 -9.23 -7.16 6.78
CA TYR A 130 -10.40 -7.30 5.92
C TYR A 130 -10.19 -8.45 4.92
N PHE A 131 -9.11 -8.41 4.14
CA PHE A 131 -8.84 -9.43 3.12
C PHE A 131 -8.43 -10.78 3.72
N LEU A 132 -7.79 -10.80 4.90
CA LEU A 132 -7.52 -12.04 5.63
C LEU A 132 -8.83 -12.73 6.06
N THR A 133 -9.78 -11.95 6.59
CA THR A 133 -11.10 -12.46 7.00
C THR A 133 -11.89 -12.93 5.78
N GLN A 134 -11.93 -12.12 4.72
CA GLN A 134 -12.59 -12.48 3.47
C GLN A 134 -12.00 -13.77 2.89
N THR A 135 -10.68 -13.94 2.94
CA THR A 135 -10.02 -15.16 2.48
C THR A 135 -10.39 -16.36 3.34
N LEU A 136 -10.45 -16.22 4.67
CA LEU A 136 -10.94 -17.29 5.57
C LEU A 136 -12.39 -17.68 5.25
N GLU A 137 -13.25 -16.70 5.02
CA GLU A 137 -14.64 -16.89 4.59
C GLU A 137 -14.73 -17.56 3.21
N GLN A 138 -13.79 -17.31 2.30
CA GLN A 138 -13.74 -17.97 0.99
C GLN A 138 -13.10 -19.37 1.03
N ALA A 139 -12.20 -19.63 1.97
CA ALA A 139 -11.32 -20.82 1.96
C ALA A 139 -12.00 -22.16 2.31
N GLY A 140 -13.29 -22.22 2.59
CA GLY A 140 -14.01 -23.51 2.55
C GLY A 140 -13.79 -24.48 3.72
N GLY A 141 -12.75 -24.33 4.53
CA GLY A 141 -12.35 -25.33 5.53
C GLY A 141 -10.88 -25.25 5.94
N ARG A 142 -10.19 -26.40 5.97
CA ARG A 142 -8.77 -26.50 6.36
C ARG A 142 -7.87 -25.89 5.28
N VAL A 143 -7.40 -24.67 5.53
CA VAL A 143 -6.42 -23.96 4.71
C VAL A 143 -5.08 -23.90 5.46
N SER A 144 -3.95 -24.06 4.76
CA SER A 144 -2.63 -23.88 5.39
C SER A 144 -2.36 -22.39 5.67
N TYR A 145 -1.48 -22.07 6.62
CA TYR A 145 -1.06 -20.67 6.83
C TYR A 145 -0.51 -20.06 5.55
N ARG A 146 0.27 -20.84 4.79
CA ARG A 146 0.83 -20.44 3.50
C ARG A 146 -0.26 -20.07 2.52
N ASP A 147 -1.25 -20.93 2.30
CA ASP A 147 -2.27 -20.69 1.28
C ASP A 147 -3.25 -19.59 1.69
N LEU A 148 -3.57 -19.50 2.99
CA LEU A 148 -4.39 -18.43 3.54
C LEU A 148 -3.71 -17.08 3.31
N PHE A 149 -2.45 -16.97 3.75
CA PHE A 149 -1.71 -15.73 3.64
C PHE A 149 -1.48 -15.32 2.17
N LYS A 150 -1.17 -16.30 1.31
CA LYS A 150 -0.99 -16.10 -0.13
C LYS A 150 -2.18 -15.40 -0.78
N ARG A 151 -3.38 -15.91 -0.52
CA ARG A 151 -4.63 -15.38 -1.07
C ARG A 151 -4.94 -13.98 -0.50
N ALA A 152 -4.78 -13.81 0.82
CA ALA A 152 -5.01 -12.51 1.47
C ALA A 152 -4.04 -11.43 0.95
N GLN A 153 -2.75 -11.75 0.80
CA GLN A 153 -1.73 -10.85 0.27
C GLN A 153 -2.06 -10.39 -1.17
N ALA A 154 -2.49 -11.31 -2.04
CA ALA A 154 -2.87 -10.98 -3.41
C ALA A 154 -4.05 -9.99 -3.45
N GLN A 155 -5.06 -10.19 -2.59
CA GLN A 155 -6.20 -9.29 -2.47
C GLN A 155 -5.80 -7.90 -1.95
N VAL A 156 -4.94 -7.82 -0.92
CA VAL A 156 -4.43 -6.54 -0.39
C VAL A 156 -3.70 -5.75 -1.47
N GLN A 157 -2.73 -6.35 -2.17
CA GLN A 157 -1.92 -5.64 -3.15
C GLN A 157 -2.71 -5.17 -4.38
N ARG A 158 -3.83 -5.83 -4.67
CA ARG A 158 -4.76 -5.41 -5.73
C ARG A 158 -5.58 -4.20 -5.29
N ALA A 159 -6.04 -4.19 -4.04
CA ALA A 159 -6.89 -3.14 -3.51
C ALA A 159 -6.11 -1.90 -3.05
N VAL A 160 -4.89 -2.09 -2.55
CA VAL A 160 -4.08 -1.06 -1.89
C VAL A 160 -2.73 -0.96 -2.58
N LEU A 161 -2.38 0.25 -3.02
CA LEU A 161 -1.05 0.52 -3.56
C LEU A 161 -0.03 0.56 -2.41
N ARG A 162 1.17 0.00 -2.65
CA ARG A 162 2.30 0.02 -1.68
C ARG A 162 1.94 -0.54 -0.30
N GLN A 163 1.21 -1.66 -0.28
CA GLN A 163 1.00 -2.45 0.92
C GLN A 163 1.15 -3.94 0.59
N VAL A 164 2.26 -4.53 1.03
CA VAL A 164 2.61 -5.93 0.84
C VAL A 164 2.70 -6.61 2.20
N PRO A 165 1.64 -7.34 2.61
CA PRO A 165 1.68 -8.13 3.83
C PRO A 165 2.92 -9.03 3.90
N GLN A 166 3.43 -9.28 5.11
CA GLN A 166 4.56 -10.18 5.39
C GLN A 166 4.14 -11.38 6.25
N ILE A 167 4.77 -12.53 6.02
CA ILE A 167 4.61 -13.73 6.85
C ILE A 167 5.98 -14.24 7.28
N GLU A 168 6.14 -14.45 8.57
CA GLU A 168 7.35 -14.99 9.17
C GLU A 168 6.99 -16.20 10.04
N ALA A 169 7.85 -17.20 10.03
CA ALA A 169 7.72 -18.34 10.93
C ALA A 169 9.08 -18.70 11.51
N SER A 170 9.10 -18.94 12.82
CA SER A 170 10.25 -19.50 13.51
C SER A 170 10.71 -20.85 12.92
N ASP A 171 9.77 -21.64 12.40
CA ASP A 171 10.02 -22.84 11.59
C ASP A 171 9.19 -22.76 10.29
N VAL A 172 9.88 -22.72 9.15
CA VAL A 172 9.25 -22.58 7.81
C VAL A 172 8.27 -23.73 7.50
N ARG A 173 8.45 -24.90 8.11
CA ARG A 173 7.55 -26.05 7.92
C ARG A 173 6.16 -25.78 8.49
N ASP A 174 6.05 -24.92 9.51
CA ASP A 174 4.78 -24.59 10.16
C ASP A 174 3.83 -23.83 9.24
N LEU A 175 4.36 -23.18 8.21
CA LEU A 175 3.55 -22.53 7.18
C LEU A 175 2.65 -23.51 6.41
N ASN A 176 3.01 -24.79 6.37
CA ASN A 176 2.21 -25.83 5.72
C ASN A 176 1.17 -26.45 6.66
N LEU A 177 1.20 -26.11 7.96
CA LEU A 177 0.18 -26.59 8.90
C LEU A 177 -1.17 -25.92 8.61
N PRO A 178 -2.28 -26.61 8.89
CA PRO A 178 -3.59 -25.99 8.86
C PRO A 178 -3.66 -24.80 9.82
N PHE A 179 -4.32 -23.72 9.39
CA PHE A 179 -4.58 -22.55 10.20
C PHE A 179 -5.25 -22.95 11.52
N LEU A 180 -4.69 -22.49 12.64
CA LEU A 180 -5.12 -22.83 14.01
C LEU A 180 -5.28 -24.35 14.24
N GLY A 181 -4.37 -25.14 13.68
CA GLY A 181 -4.31 -26.59 13.88
C GLY A 181 -5.45 -27.34 13.18
N GLY A 182 -6.19 -26.66 12.29
CA GLY A 182 -7.32 -27.25 11.61
C GLY A 182 -8.55 -27.40 12.51
N ALA A 183 -8.62 -26.62 13.60
CA ALA A 183 -9.80 -26.47 14.44
C ALA A 183 -11.02 -25.95 13.66
N VAL A 184 -10.80 -25.36 12.48
CA VAL A 184 -11.85 -24.99 11.54
C VAL A 184 -12.44 -26.26 10.91
N THR A 185 -13.69 -26.56 11.25
CA THR A 185 -14.44 -27.71 10.71
C THR A 185 -14.67 -27.55 9.20
N PRO A 186 -14.57 -28.63 8.40
CA PRO A 186 -14.94 -28.60 6.98
C PRO A 186 -16.41 -28.17 6.79
N ARG A 187 -16.69 -27.42 5.72
CA ARG A 187 -18.03 -26.85 5.46
C ARG A 187 -19.09 -27.89 5.13
N VAL A 188 -20.34 -27.50 5.42
CA VAL A 188 -21.54 -28.25 5.04
C VAL A 188 -21.76 -28.07 3.52
N ALA A 189 -21.65 -29.17 2.77
CA ALA A 189 -21.81 -29.19 1.32
C ALA A 189 -23.24 -28.90 0.82
N THR A 190 -24.20 -28.98 1.72
CA THR A 190 -25.63 -28.96 1.43
C THR A 190 -26.33 -28.25 2.57
N PHE A 191 -27.15 -27.26 2.26
CA PHE A 191 -27.98 -26.62 3.26
C PHE A 191 -29.26 -27.43 3.48
N THR A 192 -29.82 -27.34 4.68
CA THR A 192 -31.13 -27.88 5.02
C THR A 192 -32.15 -26.76 4.91
N LEU A 193 -33.10 -26.89 3.98
CA LEU A 193 -34.29 -26.07 3.93
C LEU A 193 -35.31 -26.61 4.94
N SER A 194 -35.81 -25.74 5.81
CA SER A 194 -36.85 -26.06 6.80
C SER A 194 -37.77 -24.87 7.04
N TYR A 195 -38.95 -25.14 7.59
CA TYR A 195 -39.89 -24.09 7.98
C TYR A 195 -39.73 -23.71 9.46
N SER A 196 -39.50 -22.43 9.70
CA SER A 196 -39.45 -21.82 11.02
C SER A 196 -40.71 -21.01 11.29
N THR A 197 -41.34 -21.20 12.46
CA THR A 197 -42.51 -20.42 12.87
C THR A 197 -42.25 -18.93 13.04
N SER A 198 -40.98 -18.54 13.25
CA SER A 198 -40.57 -17.15 13.45
C SER A 198 -40.02 -16.48 12.18
N HIS A 199 -39.47 -17.26 11.24
CA HIS A 199 -38.75 -16.74 10.07
C HIS A 199 -39.32 -17.21 8.72
N GLY A 200 -40.34 -18.09 8.72
CA GLY A 200 -40.83 -18.73 7.51
C GLY A 200 -39.86 -19.80 6.99
N TRP A 201 -39.80 -19.97 5.67
CA TRP A 201 -38.83 -20.88 5.04
C TRP A 201 -37.41 -20.35 5.17
N THR A 202 -36.52 -21.19 5.70
CA THR A 202 -35.12 -20.84 5.95
C THR A 202 -34.17 -21.96 5.56
N ILE A 203 -32.98 -21.58 5.08
CA ILE A 203 -31.83 -22.47 4.99
C ILE A 203 -30.90 -22.24 6.19
N ASP A 204 -30.24 -23.29 6.67
CA ASP A 204 -29.17 -23.25 7.67
C ASP A 204 -27.83 -22.71 7.12
N GLY A 205 -27.91 -21.83 6.11
CA GLY A 205 -26.82 -21.10 5.48
C GLY A 205 -27.03 -19.60 5.59
N GLY A 206 -26.01 -18.85 6.02
CA GLY A 206 -26.08 -17.40 6.26
C GLY A 206 -24.83 -16.69 5.76
N ALA A 207 -24.62 -15.45 6.19
CA ALA A 207 -23.46 -14.65 5.79
C ALA A 207 -22.13 -15.36 6.12
N VAL A 208 -22.04 -16.03 7.27
CA VAL A 208 -20.82 -16.79 7.67
C VAL A 208 -20.57 -18.02 6.79
N HIS A 209 -21.59 -18.48 6.07
CA HIS A 209 -21.53 -19.60 5.14
C HIS A 209 -21.30 -19.13 3.69
N GLY A 210 -21.11 -17.82 3.47
CA GLY A 210 -20.85 -17.23 2.15
C GLY A 210 -22.09 -16.94 1.31
N ILE A 211 -23.30 -17.04 1.89
CA ILE A 211 -24.53 -16.62 1.21
C ILE A 211 -24.52 -15.10 1.07
N GLN A 212 -24.60 -14.62 -0.16
CA GLN A 212 -24.56 -13.19 -0.47
C GLN A 212 -25.93 -12.56 -0.29
N ARG A 213 -25.95 -11.30 0.15
CA ARG A 213 -27.19 -10.53 0.27
C ARG A 213 -27.78 -10.28 -1.13
N PRO A 214 -29.11 -10.34 -1.28
CA PRO A 214 -29.77 -9.95 -2.53
C PRO A 214 -29.44 -8.50 -2.88
N VAL A 215 -29.25 -8.22 -4.17
CA VAL A 215 -28.96 -6.88 -4.69
C VAL A 215 -29.94 -6.56 -5.81
N THR A 216 -30.51 -5.36 -5.81
CA THR A 216 -31.36 -4.91 -6.93
C THR A 216 -30.52 -4.20 -7.97
N ILE A 217 -30.55 -4.68 -9.21
CA ILE A 217 -29.83 -4.13 -10.37
C ILE A 217 -30.86 -3.77 -11.42
N ALA A 218 -30.95 -2.49 -11.80
CA ALA A 218 -31.90 -2.01 -12.83
C ALA A 218 -33.34 -2.55 -12.67
N GLY A 219 -33.84 -2.58 -11.42
CA GLY A 219 -35.19 -3.05 -11.09
C GLY A 219 -35.36 -4.57 -10.94
N HIS A 220 -34.29 -5.36 -11.15
CA HIS A 220 -34.30 -6.82 -11.01
C HIS A 220 -33.53 -7.24 -9.76
N ALA A 221 -34.07 -8.18 -8.98
CA ALA A 221 -33.36 -8.73 -7.84
C ALA A 221 -32.37 -9.81 -8.32
N GLU A 222 -31.07 -9.56 -8.19
CA GLU A 222 -30.06 -10.60 -8.25
C GLU A 222 -29.86 -11.18 -6.85
N THR A 223 -29.96 -12.50 -6.74
CA THR A 223 -29.86 -13.20 -5.46
C THR A 223 -29.21 -14.58 -5.61
N THR A 224 -28.91 -15.22 -4.48
CA THR A 224 -28.50 -16.61 -4.45
C THR A 224 -29.71 -17.51 -4.72
N THR A 225 -29.58 -18.38 -5.71
CA THR A 225 -30.58 -19.40 -6.06
C THR A 225 -30.07 -20.78 -5.67
N LEU A 226 -30.95 -21.60 -5.11
CA LEU A 226 -30.66 -22.97 -4.71
C LEU A 226 -31.59 -23.95 -5.42
N ALA A 227 -31.06 -25.10 -5.82
CA ALA A 227 -31.88 -26.25 -6.22
C ALA A 227 -32.22 -27.09 -4.99
N LEU A 228 -33.47 -27.54 -4.90
CA LEU A 228 -34.01 -28.31 -3.80
C LEU A 228 -34.14 -29.77 -4.17
N PHE A 229 -33.77 -30.65 -3.24
CA PHE A 229 -33.87 -32.08 -3.38
C PHE A 229 -34.55 -32.69 -2.15
N SER A 230 -35.20 -33.84 -2.34
CA SER A 230 -35.67 -34.63 -1.20
C SER A 230 -34.54 -34.88 -0.20
N ILE A 231 -34.84 -34.86 1.10
CA ILE A 231 -33.84 -35.13 2.14
C ILE A 231 -33.18 -36.52 1.97
N ALA A 232 -33.89 -37.46 1.34
CA ALA A 232 -33.40 -38.80 1.05
C ALA A 232 -32.55 -38.90 -0.23
N ALA A 233 -32.43 -37.82 -1.02
CA ALA A 233 -31.64 -37.83 -2.25
C ALA A 233 -30.16 -38.08 -1.95
N GLU A 234 -29.58 -39.09 -2.61
CA GLU A 234 -28.16 -39.45 -2.49
C GLU A 234 -27.28 -38.70 -3.50
N ARG A 235 -27.85 -38.36 -4.66
CA ARG A 235 -27.21 -37.61 -5.74
C ARG A 235 -27.84 -36.24 -5.89
N LEU A 236 -27.00 -35.21 -5.91
CA LEU A 236 -27.38 -33.80 -6.02
C LEU A 236 -26.73 -33.12 -7.25
N ASP A 237 -25.99 -33.90 -8.04
CA ASP A 237 -25.23 -33.42 -9.19
C ASP A 237 -26.09 -33.25 -10.46
N ASP A 238 -27.22 -33.96 -10.52
CA ASP A 238 -28.21 -33.88 -11.60
C ASP A 238 -29.36 -32.93 -11.19
N LEU A 239 -29.40 -31.74 -11.79
CA LEU A 239 -30.42 -30.73 -11.46
C LEU A 239 -31.82 -31.10 -11.97
N SER A 240 -31.94 -32.02 -12.93
CA SER A 240 -33.24 -32.49 -13.42
C SER A 240 -34.01 -33.27 -12.34
N ALA A 241 -33.32 -33.81 -11.34
CA ALA A 241 -33.90 -34.50 -10.19
C ALA A 241 -34.34 -33.54 -9.07
N SER A 242 -34.18 -32.22 -9.24
CA SER A 242 -34.61 -31.25 -8.25
C SER A 242 -36.14 -31.19 -8.13
N VAL A 243 -36.63 -31.10 -6.89
CA VAL A 243 -38.07 -30.99 -6.58
C VAL A 243 -38.56 -29.54 -6.57
N GLY A 244 -37.65 -28.58 -6.68
CA GLY A 244 -37.96 -27.16 -6.70
C GLY A 244 -36.71 -26.29 -6.61
N GLN A 245 -36.93 -25.00 -6.41
CA GLN A 245 -35.89 -24.00 -6.22
C GLN A 245 -36.21 -23.10 -5.02
N ALA A 246 -35.17 -22.51 -4.45
CA ALA A 246 -35.27 -21.49 -3.42
C ALA A 246 -34.44 -20.26 -3.79
N GLU A 247 -35.03 -19.08 -3.63
CA GLU A 247 -34.37 -17.79 -3.82
C GLU A 247 -34.15 -17.13 -2.46
N VAL A 248 -32.93 -16.70 -2.18
CA VAL A 248 -32.62 -15.99 -0.92
C VAL A 248 -33.29 -14.62 -0.92
N ILE A 249 -34.04 -14.31 0.14
CA ILE A 249 -34.73 -13.01 0.32
C ILE A 249 -34.09 -12.17 1.41
N GLU A 250 -33.49 -12.79 2.43
CA GLU A 250 -32.83 -12.11 3.53
C GLU A 250 -31.72 -13.00 4.11
N VAL A 251 -30.53 -12.42 4.35
CA VAL A 251 -29.37 -13.15 4.89
C VAL A 251 -29.10 -12.69 6.32
N LEU A 252 -29.17 -13.63 7.27
CA LEU A 252 -28.74 -13.45 8.66
C LEU A 252 -27.34 -14.07 8.87
N PRO A 253 -26.69 -13.90 10.04
CA PRO A 253 -25.35 -14.43 10.25
C PRO A 253 -25.23 -15.93 9.97
N GLN A 254 -26.11 -16.77 10.53
CA GLN A 254 -26.02 -18.23 10.45
C GLN A 254 -27.08 -18.88 9.56
N LEU A 255 -28.17 -18.18 9.21
CA LEU A 255 -29.28 -18.70 8.41
C LEU A 255 -29.76 -17.64 7.41
N SER A 256 -30.54 -18.05 6.41
CA SER A 256 -31.14 -17.13 5.43
C SER A 256 -32.60 -17.48 5.21
N LYS A 257 -33.45 -16.46 5.08
CA LYS A 257 -34.84 -16.64 4.65
C LYS A 257 -34.88 -16.80 3.14
N VAL A 258 -35.78 -17.66 2.66
CA VAL A 258 -35.92 -17.97 1.24
C VAL A 258 -37.36 -17.97 0.78
N ALA A 259 -37.58 -17.63 -0.49
CA ALA A 259 -38.81 -17.89 -1.22
C ALA A 259 -38.68 -19.24 -1.95
N VAL A 260 -39.67 -20.12 -1.81
CA VAL A 260 -39.61 -21.51 -2.33
C VAL A 260 -40.62 -21.70 -3.44
N THR A 261 -40.19 -22.30 -4.55
CA THR A 261 -41.03 -22.68 -5.68
C THR A 261 -40.80 -24.15 -6.00
N LEU A 262 -41.82 -25.00 -5.86
CA LEU A 262 -41.73 -26.42 -6.23
C LEU A 262 -42.02 -26.63 -7.72
N THR A 263 -41.37 -27.63 -8.32
CA THR A 263 -41.47 -27.91 -9.76
C THR A 263 -42.88 -28.37 -10.17
N ASP A 264 -43.62 -28.99 -9.25
CA ASP A 264 -45.01 -29.42 -9.46
C ASP A 264 -46.05 -28.30 -9.26
N GLY A 265 -45.60 -27.08 -8.93
CA GLY A 265 -46.45 -25.91 -8.69
C GLY A 265 -47.19 -25.93 -7.34
N THR A 266 -46.93 -26.92 -6.48
CA THR A 266 -47.55 -26.99 -5.16
C THR A 266 -46.82 -26.11 -4.13
N SER A 267 -47.49 -25.84 -3.00
CA SER A 267 -46.84 -25.18 -1.86
C SER A 267 -46.06 -26.20 -1.03
N PRO A 268 -44.83 -25.90 -0.60
CA PRO A 268 -44.03 -26.81 0.21
C PRO A 268 -44.67 -27.07 1.58
N ASP A 269 -44.66 -28.34 2.00
CA ASP A 269 -45.18 -28.78 3.31
C ASP A 269 -44.26 -28.32 4.46
N PRO A 270 -44.73 -27.49 5.41
CA PRO A 270 -43.94 -27.00 6.55
C PRO A 270 -43.36 -28.09 7.46
N GLN A 271 -43.86 -29.33 7.41
CA GLN A 271 -43.29 -30.45 8.17
C GLN A 271 -42.15 -31.16 7.45
N GLN A 272 -41.94 -30.86 6.17
CA GLN A 272 -40.88 -31.45 5.37
C GLN A 272 -39.61 -30.61 5.38
N THR A 273 -38.48 -31.29 5.18
CA THR A 273 -37.17 -30.68 5.00
C THR A 273 -36.58 -31.12 3.68
N TYR A 274 -35.74 -30.27 3.09
CA TYR A 274 -35.12 -30.51 1.79
C TYR A 274 -33.62 -30.27 1.89
N LYS A 275 -32.85 -30.99 1.06
CA LYS A 275 -31.46 -30.62 0.78
C LYS A 275 -31.46 -29.47 -0.22
N ALA A 276 -30.61 -28.48 -0.01
CA ALA A 276 -30.47 -27.33 -0.89
C ALA A 276 -29.00 -27.14 -1.27
N ILE A 277 -28.75 -26.96 -2.57
CA ILE A 277 -27.42 -26.66 -3.11
C ILE A 277 -27.44 -25.34 -3.87
N VAL A 278 -26.40 -24.53 -3.74
CA VAL A 278 -26.31 -23.24 -4.44
C VAL A 278 -26.04 -23.50 -5.91
N THR A 279 -26.96 -23.08 -6.78
CA THR A 279 -26.83 -23.19 -8.24
C THR A 279 -26.48 -21.86 -8.88
N SER A 280 -26.79 -20.74 -8.23
CA SER A 280 -26.48 -19.40 -8.72
C SER A 280 -26.09 -18.48 -7.57
N THR A 281 -25.07 -17.65 -7.78
CA THR A 281 -24.66 -16.58 -6.87
C THR A 281 -24.86 -15.24 -7.55
N PRO A 282 -25.29 -14.19 -6.82
CA PRO A 282 -25.40 -12.88 -7.41
C PRO A 282 -24.01 -12.33 -7.75
N LEU A 283 -23.97 -11.46 -8.75
CA LEU A 283 -22.79 -10.79 -9.25
C LEU A 283 -23.03 -9.27 -9.07
N PRO A 284 -22.83 -8.70 -7.88
CA PRO A 284 -23.15 -7.29 -7.64
C PRO A 284 -22.37 -6.35 -8.59
N PRO A 285 -22.99 -5.25 -9.07
CA PRO A 285 -22.29 -4.25 -9.88
C PRO A 285 -21.23 -3.54 -9.03
N LEU A 286 -20.15 -3.15 -9.68
CA LEU A 286 -19.05 -2.43 -9.07
C LEU A 286 -19.53 -1.05 -8.58
N SER A 287 -19.37 -0.81 -7.28
CA SER A 287 -19.67 0.47 -6.64
C SER A 287 -18.54 1.48 -6.91
N VAL A 288 -18.88 2.61 -7.54
CA VAL A 288 -17.96 3.68 -7.95
C VAL A 288 -18.42 5.02 -7.40
N ARG A 289 -17.52 5.77 -6.76
CA ARG A 289 -17.77 7.14 -6.28
C ARG A 289 -17.54 8.12 -7.43
N PHE A 290 -18.49 9.00 -7.72
CA PHE A 290 -18.30 10.08 -8.70
C PHE A 290 -18.00 11.38 -7.95
N GLU A 291 -16.93 12.05 -8.33
CA GLU A 291 -16.47 13.30 -7.68
C GLU A 291 -15.89 14.26 -8.72
N GLY A 292 -15.87 15.56 -8.42
CA GLY A 292 -15.34 16.60 -9.31
C GLY A 292 -16.36 17.65 -9.74
N ASP A 293 -16.21 18.17 -10.95
CA ASP A 293 -17.10 19.21 -11.49
C ASP A 293 -18.51 18.66 -11.73
N GLU A 294 -19.52 19.39 -11.22
CA GLU A 294 -20.91 18.94 -11.23
C GLU A 294 -21.43 18.64 -12.65
N SER A 295 -21.06 19.47 -13.63
CA SER A 295 -21.51 19.27 -15.02
C SER A 295 -20.89 18.02 -15.67
N ALA A 296 -19.62 17.73 -15.36
CA ALA A 296 -18.93 16.55 -15.85
C ALA A 296 -19.42 15.27 -15.15
N VAL A 297 -19.74 15.36 -13.84
CA VAL A 297 -20.36 14.27 -13.08
C VAL A 297 -21.74 13.92 -13.63
N ASP A 298 -22.57 14.93 -13.92
CA ASP A 298 -23.92 14.70 -14.46
C ASP A 298 -23.87 14.04 -15.85
N ALA A 299 -22.92 14.43 -16.71
CA ALA A 299 -22.69 13.74 -17.98
C ALA A 299 -22.29 12.26 -17.80
N ALA A 300 -21.52 11.94 -16.75
CA ALA A 300 -21.20 10.55 -16.41
C ALA A 300 -22.41 9.77 -15.89
N ARG A 301 -23.29 10.41 -15.09
CA ARG A 301 -24.57 9.81 -14.65
C ARG A 301 -25.51 9.52 -15.81
N ASP A 302 -25.62 10.45 -16.75
CA ASP A 302 -26.41 10.26 -17.97
C ASP A 302 -25.88 9.10 -18.81
N ALA A 303 -24.55 9.00 -18.98
CA ALA A 303 -23.92 7.88 -19.65
C ALA A 303 -24.16 6.54 -18.93
N LEU A 304 -24.11 6.53 -17.59
CA LEU A 304 -24.36 5.35 -16.76
C LEU A 304 -25.81 4.84 -16.91
N ALA A 305 -26.78 5.76 -17.04
CA ALA A 305 -28.20 5.44 -17.14
C ALA A 305 -28.61 4.77 -18.46
N VAL A 306 -27.76 4.82 -19.49
CA VAL A 306 -28.05 4.27 -20.83
C VAL A 306 -26.97 3.30 -21.36
N ALA A 307 -26.06 2.85 -20.50
CA ALA A 307 -24.91 2.04 -20.87
C ALA A 307 -25.26 0.63 -21.39
N SER A 308 -26.37 0.06 -20.92
CA SER A 308 -26.79 -1.30 -21.26
C SER A 308 -27.66 -1.36 -22.53
N PRO A 309 -27.75 -2.52 -23.20
CA PRO A 309 -28.69 -2.72 -24.31
C PRO A 309 -30.12 -2.28 -23.96
N GLY A 310 -30.79 -1.65 -24.92
CA GLY A 310 -32.12 -1.05 -24.69
C GLY A 310 -32.10 0.30 -23.97
N GLN A 311 -30.93 0.95 -23.86
CA GLN A 311 -30.75 2.26 -23.19
C GLN A 311 -31.18 2.22 -21.72
N THR A 312 -30.72 1.18 -21.02
CA THR A 312 -30.97 1.00 -19.58
C THR A 312 -29.68 1.21 -18.79
N ALA A 313 -29.81 1.35 -17.47
CA ALA A 313 -28.68 1.56 -16.58
C ALA A 313 -27.65 0.43 -16.67
N SER A 314 -26.38 0.74 -16.41
CA SER A 314 -25.31 -0.26 -16.40
C SER A 314 -25.64 -1.45 -15.47
N LEU A 315 -25.40 -2.67 -15.98
CA LEU A 315 -25.48 -3.91 -15.20
C LEU A 315 -24.18 -4.23 -14.45
N TYR A 316 -23.08 -3.53 -14.78
CA TYR A 316 -21.74 -3.82 -14.27
C TYR A 316 -21.26 -2.79 -13.26
N VAL A 317 -21.75 -1.55 -13.34
CA VAL A 317 -21.28 -0.41 -12.55
C VAL A 317 -22.47 0.33 -11.97
N ARG A 318 -22.32 0.89 -10.78
CA ARG A 318 -23.28 1.84 -10.20
C ARG A 318 -22.57 2.92 -9.40
N GLU A 319 -23.22 4.07 -9.29
CA GLU A 319 -22.77 5.14 -8.39
C GLU A 319 -22.97 4.72 -6.92
N ALA A 320 -21.96 4.95 -6.09
CA ALA A 320 -21.99 4.69 -4.67
C ALA A 320 -22.80 5.77 -3.94
N SER A 321 -23.64 5.38 -2.97
CA SER A 321 -24.27 6.36 -2.08
C SER A 321 -23.24 7.01 -1.15
N ALA A 322 -23.54 8.19 -0.58
CA ALA A 322 -22.58 8.98 0.21
C ALA A 322 -21.83 8.18 1.29
N ASP A 323 -22.54 7.34 2.04
CA ASP A 323 -22.01 6.54 3.15
C ASP A 323 -21.68 5.08 2.75
N GLU A 324 -21.78 4.75 1.47
CA GLU A 324 -21.59 3.40 0.99
C GLU A 324 -20.11 3.11 0.66
N PRO A 325 -19.58 1.93 1.01
CA PRO A 325 -18.27 1.49 0.53
C PRO A 325 -18.23 1.45 -1.00
N PHE A 326 -17.11 1.90 -1.56
CA PHE A 326 -16.84 1.90 -3.00
C PHE A 326 -15.43 1.39 -3.24
N LYS A 327 -15.21 0.82 -4.44
CA LYS A 327 -13.90 0.26 -4.80
C LYS A 327 -13.10 1.19 -5.69
N LEU A 328 -13.77 1.98 -6.54
CA LEU A 328 -13.16 2.89 -7.49
C LEU A 328 -13.76 4.29 -7.38
N ARG A 329 -13.02 5.27 -7.87
CA ARG A 329 -13.45 6.66 -8.03
C ARG A 329 -13.41 7.05 -9.50
N LEU A 330 -14.40 7.82 -9.92
CA LEU A 330 -14.41 8.54 -11.18
C LEU A 330 -14.30 10.02 -10.86
N ILE A 331 -13.14 10.59 -11.10
CA ILE A 331 -12.84 12.01 -10.89
C ILE A 331 -13.11 12.72 -12.21
N ALA A 332 -14.15 13.55 -12.24
CA ALA A 332 -14.64 14.25 -13.42
C ALA A 332 -14.19 15.71 -13.40
N HIS A 333 -13.44 16.12 -14.42
CA HIS A 333 -13.06 17.50 -14.68
C HIS A 333 -13.78 18.00 -15.94
N PRO A 334 -13.87 19.32 -16.17
CA PRO A 334 -14.55 19.86 -17.35
C PRO A 334 -14.05 19.31 -18.69
N ASP A 335 -12.74 19.02 -18.76
CA ASP A 335 -12.06 18.58 -19.98
C ASP A 335 -11.43 17.18 -19.84
N SER A 336 -11.67 16.45 -18.75
CA SER A 336 -11.13 15.10 -18.59
C SER A 336 -11.84 14.23 -17.55
N TYR A 337 -11.70 12.90 -17.67
CA TYR A 337 -12.13 11.94 -16.67
C TYR A 337 -10.98 11.02 -16.24
N ARG A 338 -10.83 10.84 -14.92
CA ARG A 338 -9.82 9.96 -14.32
C ARG A 338 -10.48 8.83 -13.53
N ILE A 339 -10.00 7.61 -13.72
CA ILE A 339 -10.42 6.43 -12.96
C ILE A 339 -9.31 6.06 -11.97
N ALA A 340 -9.61 6.14 -10.68
CA ALA A 340 -8.66 5.92 -9.59
C ALA A 340 -9.17 4.86 -8.59
N ARG A 341 -8.27 4.37 -7.72
CA ARG A 341 -8.64 3.47 -6.61
C ARG A 341 -9.36 4.24 -5.51
N ALA A 342 -10.07 3.54 -4.64
CA ALA A 342 -10.76 4.17 -3.51
C ALA A 342 -9.83 4.91 -2.54
N LEU A 343 -8.58 4.44 -2.39
CA LEU A 343 -7.65 4.89 -1.34
C LEU A 343 -6.57 5.89 -1.81
N ASP A 344 -6.43 6.12 -3.12
CA ASP A 344 -5.44 7.04 -3.68
C ASP A 344 -5.84 7.54 -5.07
N ASP A 345 -5.33 8.72 -5.46
CA ASP A 345 -5.64 9.38 -6.75
C ASP A 345 -4.83 8.79 -7.92
N CYS A 346 -4.14 7.66 -7.68
CA CYS A 346 -3.31 7.00 -8.68
C CYS A 346 -4.21 6.50 -9.83
N PRO A 347 -3.98 6.98 -11.06
CA PRO A 347 -4.78 6.54 -12.20
C PRO A 347 -4.57 5.05 -12.45
N LEU A 348 -5.68 4.32 -12.63
CA LEU A 348 -5.64 2.92 -13.04
C LEU A 348 -5.33 2.77 -14.53
N VAL A 349 -5.76 3.75 -15.32
CA VAL A 349 -5.66 3.79 -16.78
C VAL A 349 -5.34 5.22 -17.20
N ALA A 350 -4.96 5.46 -18.46
CA ALA A 350 -4.75 6.81 -18.95
C ALA A 350 -6.02 7.66 -18.79
N ASP A 351 -5.86 8.94 -18.42
CA ASP A 351 -6.99 9.87 -18.34
C ASP A 351 -7.69 9.98 -19.69
N ILE A 352 -9.01 10.22 -19.63
CA ILE A 352 -9.86 10.37 -20.81
C ILE A 352 -9.97 11.86 -21.08
N GLU A 353 -9.28 12.33 -22.11
CA GLU A 353 -9.24 13.74 -22.48
C GLU A 353 -10.46 14.13 -23.34
N GLY A 354 -10.98 15.34 -23.09
CA GLY A 354 -12.06 15.97 -23.85
C GLY A 354 -13.28 16.32 -23.01
N SER A 355 -14.17 17.13 -23.59
CA SER A 355 -15.42 17.57 -22.98
C SER A 355 -16.66 17.03 -23.72
N GLY A 356 -17.80 16.98 -23.04
CA GLY A 356 -19.08 16.52 -23.59
C GLY A 356 -19.37 15.02 -23.36
N SER A 357 -20.39 14.49 -24.06
CA SER A 357 -20.94 13.15 -23.78
C SER A 357 -20.06 11.97 -24.22
N GLY A 358 -19.19 12.16 -25.23
CA GLY A 358 -18.31 11.10 -25.73
C GLY A 358 -17.31 10.61 -24.66
N PRO A 359 -16.50 11.50 -24.05
CA PRO A 359 -15.61 11.17 -22.94
C PRO A 359 -16.31 10.50 -21.75
N ALA A 360 -17.50 10.99 -21.38
CA ALA A 360 -18.31 10.39 -20.31
C ALA A 360 -18.73 8.94 -20.63
N GLN A 361 -19.20 8.67 -21.87
CA GLN A 361 -19.52 7.31 -22.33
C GLN A 361 -18.30 6.40 -22.34
N GLN A 362 -17.14 6.92 -22.75
CA GLN A 362 -15.88 6.19 -22.69
C GLN A 362 -15.48 5.85 -21.25
N ALA A 363 -15.69 6.78 -20.30
CA ALA A 363 -15.42 6.56 -18.89
C ALA A 363 -16.26 5.41 -18.32
N ILE A 364 -17.57 5.41 -18.58
CA ILE A 364 -18.45 4.32 -18.17
C ILE A 364 -18.06 3.00 -18.85
N THR A 365 -17.76 3.01 -20.16
CA THR A 365 -17.32 1.81 -20.90
C THR A 365 -16.05 1.19 -20.29
N ARG A 366 -15.07 2.03 -19.92
CA ARG A 366 -13.85 1.58 -19.25
C ARG A 366 -14.15 1.03 -17.85
N LEU A 367 -15.01 1.68 -17.07
CA LEU A 367 -15.45 1.18 -15.76
C LEU A 367 -16.14 -0.19 -15.86
N GLU A 368 -17.01 -0.41 -16.85
CA GLU A 368 -17.65 -1.73 -17.04
C GLU A 368 -16.65 -2.81 -17.43
N HIS A 369 -15.63 -2.48 -18.23
CA HIS A 369 -14.56 -3.40 -18.61
C HIS A 369 -13.69 -3.79 -17.42
N ILE A 370 -13.34 -2.80 -16.59
CA ILE A 370 -12.64 -3.03 -15.31
C ILE A 370 -13.51 -3.84 -14.35
N ALA A 371 -14.83 -3.59 -14.28
CA ALA A 371 -15.75 -4.31 -13.41
C ALA A 371 -15.85 -5.81 -13.75
N ARG A 372 -15.91 -6.17 -15.04
CA ARG A 372 -15.86 -7.58 -15.48
C ARG A 372 -14.56 -8.25 -15.09
N TRP A 373 -13.43 -7.60 -15.35
CA TRP A 373 -12.12 -8.10 -14.95
C TRP A 373 -12.03 -8.30 -13.44
N GLN A 374 -12.50 -7.32 -12.66
CA GLN A 374 -12.49 -7.39 -11.20
C GLN A 374 -13.39 -8.51 -10.66
N THR A 375 -14.55 -8.72 -11.28
CA THR A 375 -15.48 -9.82 -10.95
C THR A 375 -14.80 -11.18 -11.12
N ILE A 376 -14.11 -11.39 -12.25
CA ILE A 376 -13.42 -12.66 -12.55
C ILE A 376 -12.19 -12.83 -11.63
N ALA A 377 -11.46 -11.75 -11.39
CA ALA A 377 -10.33 -11.76 -10.48
C ALA A 377 -10.77 -12.06 -9.02
N GLU A 378 -11.96 -11.65 -8.58
CA GLU A 378 -12.52 -11.99 -7.24
C GLU A 378 -13.36 -13.27 -7.22
N LEU A 379 -13.51 -13.94 -8.38
CA LEU A 379 -14.39 -15.10 -8.52
C LEU A 379 -13.97 -16.21 -7.54
N ALA A 380 -14.90 -16.57 -6.67
CA ALA A 380 -14.73 -17.57 -5.64
C ALA A 380 -16.06 -18.29 -5.39
N ASN A 381 -15.97 -19.57 -5.04
CA ASN A 381 -17.10 -20.38 -4.63
C ASN A 381 -16.96 -20.70 -3.13
N PRO A 382 -17.58 -19.91 -2.24
CA PRO A 382 -17.45 -20.14 -0.80
C PRO A 382 -18.11 -21.44 -0.34
N THR A 383 -18.93 -22.08 -1.18
CA THR A 383 -19.67 -23.31 -0.86
C THR A 383 -19.03 -24.59 -1.43
N SER A 384 -17.84 -24.50 -2.03
CA SER A 384 -17.21 -25.66 -2.67
C SER A 384 -16.76 -26.74 -1.68
N ARG A 385 -16.89 -28.01 -2.07
CA ARG A 385 -16.29 -29.16 -1.35
C ARG A 385 -14.85 -29.43 -1.77
N ILE A 386 -14.44 -28.95 -2.94
CA ILE A 386 -13.08 -29.15 -3.44
C ILE A 386 -12.14 -28.40 -2.51
N ALA A 387 -11.17 -29.11 -1.94
CA ALA A 387 -10.20 -28.50 -1.06
C ALA A 387 -9.45 -27.35 -1.78
N PRO A 388 -9.20 -26.21 -1.10
CA PRO A 388 -8.49 -25.06 -1.67
C PRO A 388 -7.13 -25.36 -2.31
N GLY A 389 -6.47 -26.45 -1.88
CA GLY A 389 -5.19 -26.94 -2.39
C GLY A 389 -5.29 -28.27 -3.13
N ALA A 390 -6.48 -28.70 -3.56
CA ALA A 390 -6.69 -29.97 -4.27
C ALA A 390 -5.81 -30.07 -5.52
N VAL A 391 -5.51 -28.94 -6.16
CA VAL A 391 -4.54 -28.87 -7.26
C VAL A 391 -3.40 -27.93 -6.87
N GLN A 392 -2.18 -28.47 -6.84
CA GLN A 392 -0.97 -27.72 -6.53
C GLN A 392 -0.44 -27.03 -7.79
N ILE A 393 -0.05 -25.77 -7.66
CA ILE A 393 0.66 -24.99 -8.69
C ILE A 393 2.14 -24.93 -8.34
N GLU A 394 2.99 -25.41 -9.24
CA GLU A 394 4.45 -25.30 -9.18
C GLU A 394 4.93 -24.45 -10.35
N ILE A 395 5.86 -23.52 -10.08
CA ILE A 395 6.41 -22.63 -11.10
C ILE A 395 7.92 -22.86 -11.19
N GLU A 396 8.41 -23.09 -12.39
CA GLU A 396 9.82 -23.12 -12.68
C GLU A 396 10.22 -21.87 -13.46
N ARG A 397 11.40 -21.31 -13.18
CA ARG A 397 12.00 -20.24 -13.98
C ARG A 397 13.23 -20.73 -14.73
N ALA A 398 13.50 -20.12 -15.88
CA ALA A 398 14.76 -20.31 -16.57
C ALA A 398 15.94 -19.84 -15.69
N SER A 399 16.92 -20.73 -15.45
CA SER A 399 18.08 -20.47 -14.59
C SER A 399 19.35 -20.09 -15.38
N GLY A 400 19.35 -20.21 -16.71
CA GLY A 400 20.53 -19.98 -17.53
C GLY A 400 20.22 -19.84 -19.03
N PRO A 401 21.24 -19.57 -19.87
CA PRO A 401 21.08 -19.64 -21.32
C PRO A 401 20.81 -21.10 -21.75
N PRO A 402 20.23 -21.33 -22.94
CA PRO A 402 20.05 -22.67 -23.46
C PRO A 402 21.42 -23.37 -23.61
N ALA A 403 21.48 -24.64 -23.19
CA ALA A 403 22.71 -25.44 -23.28
C ALA A 403 23.11 -25.75 -24.74
N THR A 404 22.17 -25.58 -25.68
CA THR A 404 22.36 -25.76 -27.13
C THR A 404 21.77 -24.58 -27.92
N ARG A 405 21.83 -24.61 -29.27
CA ARG A 405 21.15 -23.61 -30.10
C ARG A 405 19.61 -23.71 -30.06
N ASP A 406 19.07 -24.78 -29.47
CA ASP A 406 17.64 -24.95 -29.28
C ASP A 406 17.19 -24.23 -28.01
N SER A 407 16.24 -23.30 -28.16
CA SER A 407 15.63 -22.57 -27.04
C SER A 407 14.85 -23.48 -26.09
N SER A 408 14.54 -24.72 -26.48
CA SER A 408 13.94 -25.72 -25.59
C SER A 408 14.92 -26.29 -24.54
N SER A 409 16.24 -26.11 -24.75
CA SER A 409 17.31 -26.64 -23.88
C SER A 409 17.70 -25.71 -22.72
N VAL A 410 16.89 -24.69 -22.43
CA VAL A 410 17.07 -23.79 -21.29
C VAL A 410 16.90 -24.58 -19.99
N PRO A 411 17.87 -24.52 -19.05
CA PRO A 411 17.70 -25.14 -17.74
C PRO A 411 16.64 -24.37 -16.95
N PHE A 412 15.79 -25.11 -16.24
CA PHE A 412 14.75 -24.56 -15.37
C PHE A 412 15.03 -24.95 -13.92
N GLU A 413 14.69 -24.05 -12.99
CA GLU A 413 14.73 -24.31 -11.56
C GLU A 413 13.36 -24.01 -10.93
N THR A 414 12.93 -24.89 -10.02
CA THR A 414 11.69 -24.73 -9.28
C THR A 414 11.79 -23.55 -8.31
N LEU A 415 10.81 -22.65 -8.39
CA LEU A 415 10.69 -21.53 -7.47
C LEU A 415 10.00 -21.96 -6.17
N PRO A 416 10.33 -21.31 -5.03
CA PRO A 416 9.57 -21.50 -3.80
C PRO A 416 8.09 -21.23 -4.03
N ALA A 417 7.22 -22.02 -3.40
CA ALA A 417 5.79 -21.83 -3.51
C ALA A 417 5.35 -20.54 -2.77
N THR A 418 5.34 -19.40 -3.48
CA THR A 418 4.88 -18.08 -3.02
C THR A 418 3.63 -17.64 -3.81
N SER A 419 2.89 -16.66 -3.26
CA SER A 419 1.74 -16.00 -3.92
C SER A 419 2.17 -14.95 -4.92
N GLU A 420 3.38 -14.45 -4.76
CA GLU A 420 3.93 -13.37 -5.56
C GLU A 420 5.29 -13.82 -6.08
N LEU A 421 5.45 -13.72 -7.38
CA LEU A 421 6.72 -13.89 -8.05
C LEU A 421 7.12 -12.57 -8.66
N ARG A 422 8.35 -12.12 -8.38
CA ARG A 422 8.93 -10.98 -9.06
C ARG A 422 10.07 -11.47 -9.94
N LEU A 423 9.92 -11.29 -11.25
CA LEU A 423 10.83 -11.82 -12.26
C LEU A 423 11.34 -10.68 -13.12
N GLU A 424 12.65 -10.59 -13.28
CA GLU A 424 13.30 -9.47 -13.94
C GLU A 424 13.88 -9.88 -15.28
N TYR A 425 13.93 -8.92 -16.20
CA TYR A 425 14.67 -9.09 -17.44
C TYR A 425 16.17 -9.20 -17.14
N ALA A 426 16.84 -10.12 -17.83
CA ALA A 426 18.29 -10.26 -17.75
C ALA A 426 18.96 -9.46 -18.87
N TYR A 427 19.96 -8.65 -18.57
CA TYR A 427 20.76 -7.98 -19.61
C TYR A 427 21.95 -8.86 -20.00
N ARG A 428 21.97 -9.36 -21.24
CA ARG A 428 23.02 -10.24 -21.78
C ARG A 428 23.30 -9.91 -23.24
N ASP A 429 24.57 -9.92 -23.65
CA ASP A 429 25.00 -9.65 -25.04
C ASP A 429 24.45 -8.34 -25.62
N GLY A 430 24.34 -7.30 -24.78
CA GLY A 430 23.82 -5.99 -25.16
C GLY A 430 22.30 -5.93 -25.36
N LYS A 431 21.55 -6.98 -25.00
CA LYS A 431 20.09 -7.05 -25.15
C LYS A 431 19.41 -7.48 -23.86
N TRP A 432 18.24 -6.90 -23.62
CA TRP A 432 17.32 -7.35 -22.57
C TRP A 432 16.65 -8.66 -22.99
N GLN A 433 16.79 -9.69 -22.17
CA GLN A 433 16.15 -10.99 -22.33
C GLN A 433 14.99 -11.11 -21.34
N GLN A 434 13.82 -11.51 -21.86
CA GLN A 434 12.61 -11.70 -21.06
C GLN A 434 12.77 -12.87 -20.08
N PRO A 435 12.19 -12.77 -18.86
CA PRO A 435 12.07 -13.93 -17.99
C PRO A 435 11.12 -14.97 -18.61
N GLN A 436 11.48 -16.24 -18.39
CA GLN A 436 10.73 -17.39 -18.90
C GLN A 436 10.32 -18.27 -17.74
N ILE A 437 9.06 -18.73 -17.75
CA ILE A 437 8.53 -19.64 -16.74
C ILE A 437 7.85 -20.85 -17.37
N LYS A 438 7.70 -21.90 -16.56
CA LYS A 438 6.76 -23.00 -16.81
C LYS A 438 5.89 -23.18 -15.57
N ILE A 439 4.61 -23.48 -15.78
CA ILE A 439 3.66 -23.72 -14.71
C ILE A 439 3.24 -25.18 -14.78
N LYS A 440 3.31 -25.89 -13.67
CA LYS A 440 2.87 -27.27 -13.52
C LYS A 440 1.70 -27.32 -12.55
N LEU A 441 0.63 -27.99 -12.96
CA LEU A 441 -0.52 -28.30 -12.14
C LEU A 441 -0.44 -29.76 -11.73
N THR A 442 -0.69 -30.09 -10.47
CA THR A 442 -0.72 -31.48 -9.98
C THR A 442 -1.98 -31.70 -9.16
N ASN A 443 -2.81 -32.67 -9.53
CA ASN A 443 -3.97 -33.04 -8.73
C ASN A 443 -3.52 -33.90 -7.53
N THR A 444 -3.81 -33.41 -6.33
CA THR A 444 -3.46 -34.03 -5.05
C THR A 444 -4.70 -34.58 -4.31
N SER A 445 -5.90 -34.45 -4.88
CA SER A 445 -7.11 -35.08 -4.37
C SER A 445 -7.21 -36.54 -4.80
N ASP A 446 -8.24 -37.22 -4.28
CA ASP A 446 -8.62 -38.59 -4.60
C ASP A 446 -9.66 -38.71 -5.73
N GLU A 447 -10.11 -37.59 -6.29
CA GLU A 447 -11.07 -37.53 -7.40
C GLU A 447 -10.48 -36.87 -8.65
N PRO A 448 -10.94 -37.23 -9.87
CA PRO A 448 -10.54 -36.53 -11.08
C PRO A 448 -11.12 -35.12 -11.11
N LEU A 449 -10.29 -34.13 -11.48
CA LEU A 449 -10.67 -32.72 -11.49
C LEU A 449 -10.33 -32.08 -12.84
N TYR A 450 -11.22 -31.22 -13.32
CA TYR A 450 -10.99 -30.40 -14.50
C TYR A 450 -10.35 -29.07 -14.09
N CYS A 451 -9.27 -28.69 -14.78
CA CYS A 451 -8.48 -27.50 -14.48
C CYS A 451 -8.47 -26.55 -15.67
N ALA A 452 -8.76 -25.27 -15.41
CA ALA A 452 -8.61 -24.17 -16.36
C ALA A 452 -7.69 -23.09 -15.76
N LEU A 453 -6.78 -22.54 -16.56
CA LEU A 453 -5.79 -21.57 -16.11
C LEU A 453 -5.92 -20.28 -16.91
N LEU A 454 -6.19 -19.19 -16.21
CA LEU A 454 -6.39 -17.86 -16.79
C LEU A 454 -5.20 -16.96 -16.49
N ASP A 455 -4.84 -16.13 -17.45
CA ASP A 455 -3.95 -14.98 -17.28
C ASP A 455 -4.78 -13.69 -17.30
N LEU A 456 -4.79 -12.98 -16.18
CA LEU A 456 -5.45 -11.70 -15.98
C LEU A 456 -4.39 -10.60 -15.90
N SER A 457 -4.15 -9.92 -17.02
CA SER A 457 -3.09 -8.91 -17.12
C SER A 457 -3.49 -7.54 -16.56
N GLU A 458 -2.50 -6.70 -16.24
CA GLU A 458 -2.70 -5.30 -15.82
C GLU A 458 -3.34 -4.40 -16.89
N SER A 459 -3.38 -4.86 -18.16
CA SER A 459 -4.14 -4.19 -19.24
C SER A 459 -5.64 -4.49 -19.20
N TYR A 460 -6.13 -5.15 -18.15
CA TYR A 460 -7.50 -5.65 -18.00
C TYR A 460 -7.91 -6.69 -19.06
N ALA A 461 -6.93 -7.34 -19.70
CA ALA A 461 -7.18 -8.49 -20.57
C ALA A 461 -7.29 -9.79 -19.74
N ILE A 462 -8.06 -10.76 -20.26
CA ILE A 462 -8.24 -12.10 -19.69
C ILE A 462 -8.02 -13.11 -20.81
N ARG A 463 -7.04 -14.01 -20.61
CA ARG A 463 -6.66 -15.03 -21.61
C ARG A 463 -6.76 -16.42 -20.99
N SER A 464 -7.40 -17.35 -21.70
CA SER A 464 -7.53 -18.75 -21.27
C SER A 464 -6.49 -19.70 -21.90
N SER A 465 -5.71 -19.19 -22.85
CA SER A 465 -4.74 -19.97 -23.65
C SER A 465 -3.48 -20.39 -22.89
N VAL A 466 -3.42 -20.18 -21.58
CA VAL A 466 -2.30 -20.63 -20.73
C VAL A 466 -2.25 -22.17 -20.67
N LEU A 467 -3.41 -22.81 -20.65
CA LEU A 467 -3.56 -24.25 -20.93
C LEU A 467 -4.02 -24.45 -22.38
N VAL A 468 -3.40 -25.38 -23.08
CA VAL A 468 -3.78 -25.72 -24.45
C VAL A 468 -5.20 -26.29 -24.44
N GLY A 469 -6.08 -25.74 -25.29
CA GLY A 469 -7.50 -26.11 -25.35
C GLY A 469 -8.39 -25.47 -24.27
N GLY A 470 -7.86 -24.58 -23.42
CA GLY A 470 -8.64 -23.84 -22.42
C GLY A 470 -8.89 -24.60 -21.11
N GLY A 471 -8.52 -25.87 -21.04
CA GLY A 471 -8.55 -26.67 -19.81
C GLY A 471 -8.19 -28.13 -20.02
N THR A 472 -7.98 -28.88 -18.93
CA THR A 472 -7.59 -30.29 -18.96
C THR A 472 -8.11 -31.06 -17.76
N TRP A 473 -8.38 -32.36 -17.94
CA TRP A 473 -8.66 -33.28 -16.83
C TRP A 473 -7.36 -33.78 -16.20
N LEU A 474 -7.34 -33.84 -14.87
CA LEU A 474 -6.26 -34.44 -14.08
C LEU A 474 -6.82 -35.52 -13.15
N LYS A 475 -6.39 -36.75 -13.32
CA LYS A 475 -6.66 -37.84 -12.36
C LYS A 475 -5.89 -37.63 -11.06
N PRO A 476 -6.25 -38.34 -9.97
CA PRO A 476 -5.46 -38.34 -8.74
C PRO A 476 -3.97 -38.60 -9.00
N GLY A 477 -3.11 -37.69 -8.54
CA GLY A 477 -1.65 -37.74 -8.73
C GLY A 477 -1.14 -37.34 -10.13
N GLU A 478 -2.02 -37.02 -11.08
CA GLU A 478 -1.64 -36.60 -12.43
C GLU A 478 -1.19 -35.13 -12.45
N SER A 479 -0.22 -34.83 -13.32
CA SER A 479 0.25 -33.47 -13.56
C SER A 479 0.10 -33.07 -15.02
N ALA A 480 -0.17 -31.78 -15.25
CA ALA A 480 -0.08 -31.16 -16.57
C ALA A 480 0.76 -29.89 -16.54
N TRP A 481 1.45 -29.62 -17.64
CA TRP A 481 2.19 -28.39 -17.84
C TRP A 481 1.36 -27.38 -18.62
N SER A 482 1.45 -26.11 -18.24
CA SER A 482 0.98 -24.99 -19.05
C SER A 482 1.67 -24.98 -20.41
N ASN A 483 0.97 -24.52 -21.45
CA ASN A 483 1.51 -24.35 -22.80
C ASN A 483 2.24 -25.61 -23.34
N ASP A 484 1.74 -26.81 -23.03
CA ASP A 484 2.35 -28.12 -23.35
C ASP A 484 3.83 -28.23 -22.94
N GLY A 485 4.20 -27.62 -21.79
CA GLY A 485 5.57 -27.62 -21.28
C GLY A 485 6.52 -26.68 -22.01
N LYS A 486 6.04 -25.90 -22.98
CA LYS A 486 6.80 -24.81 -23.60
C LYS A 486 6.89 -23.61 -22.65
N PRO A 487 8.00 -22.87 -22.66
CA PRO A 487 8.14 -21.68 -21.82
C PRO A 487 7.07 -20.63 -22.12
N ILE A 488 6.59 -19.97 -21.07
CA ILE A 488 5.79 -18.75 -21.12
C ILE A 488 6.76 -17.56 -20.97
N PHE A 489 6.62 -16.58 -21.85
CA PHE A 489 7.47 -15.39 -21.88
C PHE A 489 6.75 -14.25 -21.20
N LEU A 490 7.34 -13.76 -20.11
CA LEU A 490 6.81 -12.64 -19.37
C LEU A 490 7.34 -11.33 -19.96
N SER A 491 6.50 -10.30 -20.01
CA SER A 491 6.92 -9.04 -20.61
C SER A 491 6.24 -7.82 -20.02
N VAL A 492 6.99 -6.71 -19.94
CA VAL A 492 6.41 -5.38 -19.81
C VAL A 492 6.08 -4.88 -21.22
N PRO A 493 4.80 -4.53 -21.54
CA PRO A 493 4.41 -4.01 -22.84
C PRO A 493 5.30 -2.85 -23.29
N LYS A 494 5.70 -2.85 -24.58
CA LYS A 494 6.71 -1.91 -25.08
C LYS A 494 6.23 -0.46 -24.98
N GLU A 495 4.96 -0.22 -25.24
CA GLU A 495 4.33 1.09 -25.24
C GLU A 495 4.32 1.67 -23.82
N LEU A 496 3.99 0.86 -22.81
CA LEU A 496 4.05 1.25 -21.40
C LEU A 496 5.49 1.46 -20.94
N TRP A 497 6.41 0.58 -21.35
CA TRP A 497 7.83 0.72 -21.03
C TRP A 497 8.45 2.00 -21.58
N GLN A 498 8.07 2.40 -22.79
CA GLN A 498 8.48 3.69 -23.37
C GLN A 498 7.92 4.90 -22.64
N GLN A 499 6.81 4.74 -21.90
CA GLN A 499 6.23 5.76 -21.03
C GLN A 499 6.85 5.77 -19.62
N GLY A 500 7.85 4.91 -19.35
CA GLY A 500 8.54 4.84 -18.07
C GLY A 500 8.01 3.79 -17.09
N VAL A 501 7.00 3.00 -17.48
CA VAL A 501 6.51 1.88 -16.68
C VAL A 501 7.55 0.76 -16.70
N THR A 502 8.08 0.39 -15.54
CA THR A 502 9.15 -0.61 -15.45
C THR A 502 8.68 -1.91 -14.83
N GLU A 503 7.46 -1.93 -14.27
CA GLU A 503 6.85 -3.09 -13.63
C GLU A 503 5.49 -3.38 -14.27
N TYR A 504 5.17 -4.67 -14.42
CA TYR A 504 3.90 -5.12 -14.99
C TYR A 504 3.39 -6.34 -14.23
N LYS A 505 2.16 -6.31 -13.73
CA LYS A 505 1.61 -7.33 -12.84
C LYS A 505 0.49 -8.15 -13.48
N ASP A 506 0.72 -9.45 -13.60
CA ASP A 506 -0.27 -10.41 -14.07
C ASP A 506 -0.80 -11.27 -12.90
N LEU A 507 -2.08 -11.63 -12.96
CA LEU A 507 -2.72 -12.57 -12.03
C LEU A 507 -3.01 -13.87 -12.78
N ILE A 508 -2.33 -14.95 -12.38
CA ILE A 508 -2.61 -16.29 -12.87
C ILE A 508 -3.68 -16.91 -11.98
N LYS A 509 -4.88 -17.17 -12.53
CA LYS A 509 -6.03 -17.74 -11.81
C LYS A 509 -6.33 -19.15 -12.28
N LEU A 510 -6.23 -20.12 -11.38
CA LEU A 510 -6.62 -21.51 -11.59
C LEU A 510 -8.06 -21.72 -11.14
N ILE A 511 -8.90 -22.23 -12.03
CA ILE A 511 -10.25 -22.72 -11.74
C ILE A 511 -10.21 -24.25 -11.77
N VAL A 512 -10.68 -24.89 -10.71
CA VAL A 512 -10.74 -26.34 -10.56
C VAL A 512 -12.20 -26.74 -10.40
N SER A 513 -12.67 -27.74 -11.15
CA SER A 513 -14.09 -28.10 -11.22
C SER A 513 -14.30 -29.62 -11.30
N THR A 514 -15.41 -30.11 -10.74
CA THR A 514 -15.86 -31.51 -10.90
C THR A 514 -16.49 -31.80 -12.27
N GLU A 515 -16.80 -30.76 -13.04
CA GLU A 515 -17.34 -30.87 -14.40
C GLU A 515 -16.48 -30.05 -15.37
N ALA A 516 -16.43 -30.46 -16.64
CA ALA A 516 -15.70 -29.72 -17.66
C ALA A 516 -16.30 -28.31 -17.85
N CYS A 517 -15.45 -27.30 -17.96
CA CYS A 517 -15.85 -25.91 -18.18
C CYS A 517 -15.14 -25.28 -19.38
N ASP A 518 -15.80 -24.32 -20.01
CA ASP A 518 -15.26 -23.54 -21.13
C ASP A 518 -14.72 -22.20 -20.63
N ALA A 519 -13.41 -22.16 -20.36
CA ALA A 519 -12.73 -20.95 -19.89
C ALA A 519 -12.72 -19.82 -20.93
N THR A 520 -12.98 -20.11 -22.22
CA THR A 520 -13.06 -19.06 -23.25
C THR A 520 -14.25 -18.13 -23.06
N LEU A 521 -15.27 -18.58 -22.31
CA LEU A 521 -16.42 -17.75 -21.88
C LEU A 521 -16.00 -16.56 -21.00
N LEU A 522 -14.80 -16.60 -20.40
CA LEU A 522 -14.27 -15.54 -19.55
C LEU A 522 -13.32 -14.59 -20.29
N GLU A 523 -12.98 -14.88 -21.55
CA GLU A 523 -11.99 -14.09 -22.28
C GLU A 523 -12.46 -12.65 -22.53
N GLN A 524 -11.52 -11.73 -22.36
CA GLN A 524 -11.72 -10.30 -22.58
C GLN A 524 -10.43 -9.73 -23.17
N GLU A 525 -10.55 -8.95 -24.25
CA GLU A 525 -9.41 -8.24 -24.83
C GLU A 525 -8.90 -7.14 -23.88
N ALA A 526 -7.68 -6.65 -24.12
CA ALA A 526 -7.14 -5.52 -23.38
C ALA A 526 -8.09 -4.30 -23.44
N LEU A 527 -8.04 -3.46 -22.41
CA LEU A 527 -8.83 -2.23 -22.34
C LEU A 527 -8.64 -1.39 -23.62
N ASP A 528 -9.71 -0.73 -24.06
CA ASP A 528 -9.81 0.06 -25.30
C ASP A 528 -9.67 -0.73 -26.62
N MET A 529 -9.48 -2.05 -26.59
CA MET A 529 -9.55 -2.88 -27.79
C MET A 529 -11.01 -3.23 -28.14
N PRO A 530 -11.35 -3.36 -29.44
CA PRO A 530 -12.68 -3.76 -29.85
C PRO A 530 -13.07 -5.13 -29.28
N ARG A 531 -14.28 -5.24 -28.73
CA ARG A 531 -14.81 -6.51 -28.24
C ARG A 531 -14.97 -7.47 -29.42
N GLN A 532 -14.16 -8.53 -29.46
CA GLN A 532 -14.41 -9.63 -30.36
C GLN A 532 -15.47 -10.54 -29.73
N SER A 533 -16.71 -10.48 -30.24
CA SER A 533 -17.70 -11.50 -29.94
C SER A 533 -17.25 -12.80 -30.62
N LYS A 534 -16.53 -13.66 -29.89
CA LYS A 534 -16.34 -15.03 -30.35
C LYS A 534 -17.71 -15.70 -30.27
N ALA A 535 -18.34 -15.90 -31.42
CA ALA A 535 -19.48 -16.79 -31.51
C ALA A 535 -19.03 -18.15 -30.94
N THR A 536 -19.56 -18.55 -29.79
CA THR A 536 -19.36 -19.87 -29.19
C THR A 536 -19.90 -20.92 -30.14
N ARG A 537 -19.08 -21.33 -31.12
CA ARG A 537 -19.33 -22.53 -31.93
C ARG A 537 -18.90 -23.72 -31.10
N GLY A 538 -19.78 -24.13 -30.19
CA GLY A 538 -19.56 -25.30 -29.35
C GLY A 538 -20.61 -25.39 -28.26
N ALA A 539 -21.62 -26.21 -28.48
CA ALA A 539 -22.51 -26.72 -27.45
C ALA A 539 -21.71 -27.68 -26.55
N GLY A 540 -20.86 -27.13 -25.67
CA GLY A 540 -20.33 -27.89 -24.54
C GLY A 540 -21.45 -28.19 -23.53
N PRO A 541 -21.31 -29.19 -22.64
CA PRO A 541 -22.29 -29.46 -21.60
C PRO A 541 -22.51 -28.19 -20.75
N SER A 542 -23.78 -27.82 -20.55
CA SER A 542 -24.14 -26.69 -19.71
C SER A 542 -24.02 -27.10 -18.24
N SER A 543 -22.99 -26.61 -17.55
CA SER A 543 -22.91 -26.72 -16.09
C SER A 543 -23.27 -25.39 -15.44
N THR A 544 -23.58 -25.43 -14.14
CA THR A 544 -23.79 -24.22 -13.33
C THR A 544 -22.61 -23.25 -13.41
N LEU A 545 -21.38 -23.76 -13.53
CA LEU A 545 -20.17 -22.94 -13.72
C LEU A 545 -20.12 -22.28 -15.11
N ASN A 546 -20.44 -23.00 -16.19
CA ASN A 546 -20.48 -22.40 -17.54
C ASN A 546 -21.53 -21.28 -17.64
N ARG A 547 -22.68 -21.44 -16.95
CA ARG A 547 -23.68 -20.37 -16.84
C ARG A 547 -23.11 -19.15 -16.12
N LEU A 548 -22.48 -19.36 -14.95
CA LEU A 548 -21.84 -18.28 -14.19
C LEU A 548 -20.78 -17.55 -15.05
N MET A 549 -19.91 -18.28 -15.72
CA MET A 549 -18.88 -17.72 -16.59
C MET A 549 -19.49 -16.83 -17.69
N ARG A 550 -20.55 -17.29 -18.36
CA ARG A 550 -21.27 -16.50 -19.37
C ARG A 550 -21.89 -15.24 -18.77
N GLN A 551 -22.52 -15.36 -17.61
CA GLN A 551 -23.15 -14.24 -16.91
C GLN A 551 -22.15 -13.15 -16.53
N THR A 552 -20.89 -13.49 -16.23
CA THR A 552 -19.85 -12.46 -15.97
C THR A 552 -19.61 -11.53 -17.17
N GLN A 553 -19.87 -11.99 -18.40
CA GLN A 553 -19.59 -11.25 -19.63
C GLN A 553 -20.80 -10.55 -20.26
N THR A 554 -22.00 -11.12 -20.14
CA THR A 554 -23.19 -10.56 -20.83
C THR A 554 -24.30 -10.13 -19.89
N ARG A 555 -24.38 -10.67 -18.67
CA ARG A 555 -25.51 -10.45 -17.75
C ARG A 555 -26.88 -10.79 -18.35
N ASP A 556 -26.92 -11.57 -19.42
CA ASP A 556 -28.18 -11.94 -20.07
C ASP A 556 -28.98 -12.88 -19.16
N LEU A 557 -30.27 -12.58 -19.02
CA LEU A 557 -31.25 -13.52 -18.48
C LEU A 557 -31.53 -14.58 -19.56
N SER A 558 -31.36 -15.86 -19.22
CA SER A 558 -31.82 -16.95 -20.10
C SER A 558 -33.33 -17.07 -19.98
N ASP A 559 -34.04 -17.01 -21.10
CA ASP A 559 -35.48 -17.27 -21.21
C ASP A 559 -35.80 -18.76 -21.45
N ARG A 560 -34.76 -19.61 -21.48
CA ARG A 560 -34.89 -21.06 -21.66
C ARG A 560 -34.55 -21.81 -20.38
N PRO A 561 -35.39 -22.78 -19.96
CA PRO A 561 -34.99 -23.74 -18.96
C PRO A 561 -33.83 -24.56 -19.52
N GLU A 562 -32.75 -24.65 -18.75
CA GLU A 562 -31.56 -25.39 -19.14
C GLU A 562 -31.76 -26.85 -18.69
N ASP A 563 -32.63 -27.58 -19.38
CA ASP A 563 -33.15 -28.90 -19.01
C ASP A 563 -32.08 -30.02 -18.89
N GLU A 564 -30.81 -29.73 -19.16
CA GLU A 564 -29.67 -30.65 -19.07
C GLU A 564 -28.49 -30.08 -18.26
N GLN A 565 -28.76 -29.27 -17.23
CA GLN A 565 -27.67 -28.76 -16.38
C GLN A 565 -27.13 -29.75 -15.36
N ARG A 566 -25.81 -29.92 -15.40
CA ARG A 566 -25.06 -30.53 -14.30
C ARG A 566 -24.63 -29.48 -13.29
N TYR A 567 -24.70 -29.83 -12.02
CA TYR A 567 -24.04 -29.07 -10.97
C TYR A 567 -22.53 -29.27 -11.08
N ALA A 568 -21.80 -28.18 -11.28
CA ALA A 568 -20.35 -28.14 -11.14
C ALA A 568 -20.00 -27.65 -9.73
N ASP A 569 -19.36 -28.49 -8.93
CA ASP A 569 -18.61 -28.01 -7.76
C ASP A 569 -17.26 -27.48 -8.27
N TRP A 570 -16.83 -26.32 -7.78
CA TRP A 570 -15.63 -25.67 -8.29
C TRP A 570 -14.97 -24.78 -7.25
N THR A 571 -13.66 -24.64 -7.31
CA THR A 571 -12.87 -23.74 -6.45
C THR A 571 -11.84 -22.98 -7.27
N THR A 572 -11.23 -21.97 -6.66
CA THR A 572 -10.19 -21.14 -7.29
C THR A 572 -8.93 -21.04 -6.43
N SER A 573 -7.80 -20.85 -7.11
CA SER A 573 -6.51 -20.46 -6.53
C SER A 573 -5.79 -19.52 -7.48
N GLU A 574 -4.85 -18.72 -6.98
CA GLU A 574 -4.20 -17.68 -7.79
C GLU A 574 -2.78 -17.35 -7.35
N ILE A 575 -1.99 -16.86 -8.30
CA ILE A 575 -0.61 -16.40 -8.11
C ILE A 575 -0.43 -15.07 -8.87
N SER A 576 0.14 -14.07 -8.21
CA SER A 576 0.55 -12.81 -8.83
C SER A 576 1.99 -12.91 -9.36
N ILE A 577 2.22 -12.41 -10.57
CA ILE A 577 3.55 -12.35 -11.19
C ILE A 577 3.83 -10.91 -11.59
N THR A 578 4.85 -10.30 -10.98
CA THR A 578 5.36 -8.99 -11.34
C THR A 578 6.60 -9.13 -12.23
N THR A 579 6.47 -8.69 -13.47
CA THR A 579 7.56 -8.64 -14.43
C THR A 579 8.25 -7.29 -14.35
N VAL A 580 9.58 -7.27 -14.27
CA VAL A 580 10.37 -6.05 -14.13
C VAL A 580 11.29 -5.87 -15.32
N ARG A 581 11.16 -4.75 -16.02
CA ARG A 581 12.03 -4.36 -17.13
C ARG A 581 12.68 -3.01 -16.83
N PRO A 582 13.94 -3.00 -16.37
CA PRO A 582 14.65 -1.74 -16.12
C PRO A 582 14.78 -0.90 -17.39
N LEU A 583 14.89 0.42 -17.22
CA LEU A 583 15.24 1.31 -18.33
C LEU A 583 16.69 1.10 -18.77
N GLY A 584 16.94 1.40 -20.05
CA GLY A 584 18.30 1.44 -20.59
C GLY A 584 19.12 2.55 -19.92
N THR A 585 20.44 2.38 -19.94
CA THR A 585 21.37 3.39 -19.45
C THR A 585 21.83 4.31 -20.57
N ILE A 586 22.09 5.57 -20.23
CA ILE A 586 22.75 6.52 -21.13
C ILE A 586 24.09 6.97 -20.53
N PRO A 587 25.17 7.09 -21.31
CA PRO A 587 26.42 7.61 -20.80
C PRO A 587 26.27 9.09 -20.43
N VAL A 588 26.78 9.50 -19.27
CA VAL A 588 26.83 10.90 -18.87
C VAL A 588 27.70 11.66 -19.89
N PRO A 589 27.18 12.72 -20.55
CA PRO A 589 27.94 13.39 -21.60
C PRO A 589 29.14 14.14 -21.02
N ARG A 590 30.31 14.09 -21.67
CA ARG A 590 31.48 14.85 -21.20
C ARG A 590 31.46 16.32 -21.63
N ALA A 591 30.76 16.62 -22.72
CA ALA A 591 30.60 17.96 -23.29
C ALA A 591 29.36 18.01 -24.18
N GLY A 592 28.93 19.21 -24.56
CA GLY A 592 27.82 19.42 -25.50
C GLY A 592 26.48 19.63 -24.80
N ASN A 593 25.41 19.06 -25.36
CA ASN A 593 24.05 19.26 -24.86
C ASN A 593 23.72 18.27 -23.73
N ALA A 594 22.81 18.68 -22.84
CA ALA A 594 22.19 17.79 -21.87
C ALA A 594 21.45 16.65 -22.57
N LEU A 595 21.39 15.48 -21.93
CA LEU A 595 20.66 14.32 -22.43
C LEU A 595 19.42 14.04 -21.58
N THR A 596 18.36 13.52 -22.20
CA THR A 596 17.14 13.12 -21.49
C THR A 596 17.27 11.70 -20.96
N LEU A 597 17.01 11.54 -19.65
CA LEU A 597 16.90 10.24 -19.00
C LEU A 597 15.48 9.64 -19.14
N GLY A 598 14.53 10.43 -19.65
CA GLY A 598 13.09 10.12 -19.67
C GLY A 598 12.33 10.88 -18.58
N ALA A 599 10.98 10.83 -18.65
CA ALA A 599 10.09 11.41 -17.63
C ALA A 599 10.37 12.88 -17.25
N GLY A 600 10.73 13.72 -18.25
CA GLY A 600 11.06 15.13 -18.01
C GLY A 600 12.37 15.37 -17.23
N VAL A 601 13.18 14.33 -17.00
CA VAL A 601 14.49 14.45 -16.33
C VAL A 601 15.61 14.51 -17.37
N THR A 602 16.47 15.51 -17.23
CA THR A 602 17.65 15.71 -18.08
C THR A 602 18.91 15.79 -17.23
N ILE A 603 20.01 15.26 -17.76
CA ILE A 603 21.34 15.27 -17.14
C ILE A 603 22.29 16.13 -17.97
N ALA A 604 22.92 17.11 -17.32
CA ALA A 604 23.89 17.99 -17.95
C ALA A 604 25.24 17.27 -18.18
N PRO A 605 26.07 17.76 -19.12
CA PRO A 605 27.41 17.22 -19.28
C PRO A 605 28.31 17.49 -18.08
N HIS A 606 29.17 16.52 -17.76
CA HIS A 606 30.20 16.64 -16.73
C HIS A 606 31.57 16.28 -17.31
N PRO A 607 32.57 17.18 -17.29
CA PRO A 607 33.81 17.03 -18.05
C PRO A 607 34.66 15.83 -17.64
N ALA A 608 34.58 15.42 -16.37
CA ALA A 608 35.43 14.38 -15.79
C ALA A 608 34.67 13.12 -15.32
N LEU A 609 33.32 13.13 -15.31
CA LEU A 609 32.55 12.01 -14.78
C LEU A 609 32.30 11.00 -15.89
N GLU A 610 32.84 9.80 -15.72
CA GLU A 610 32.53 8.64 -16.57
C GLU A 610 31.60 7.71 -15.81
N ALA A 611 30.33 7.71 -16.23
CA ALA A 611 29.27 6.90 -15.64
C ALA A 611 28.13 6.69 -16.65
N ASN A 612 27.32 5.68 -16.40
CA ASN A 612 26.07 5.40 -17.10
C ASN A 612 24.89 5.74 -16.20
N ALA A 613 23.97 6.59 -16.64
CA ALA A 613 22.82 7.05 -15.86
C ALA A 613 21.50 6.42 -16.36
N ARG A 614 20.58 6.14 -15.44
CA ARG A 614 19.17 5.79 -15.75
C ARG A 614 18.23 6.24 -14.64
N LEU A 615 16.93 6.27 -14.94
CA LEU A 615 15.88 6.34 -13.92
C LEU A 615 15.45 4.93 -13.47
N THR A 616 15.11 4.79 -12.20
CA THR A 616 14.59 3.54 -11.60
C THR A 616 13.62 3.83 -10.45
N THR A 617 13.05 2.79 -9.85
CA THR A 617 12.11 2.86 -8.72
C THR A 617 12.81 2.54 -7.40
N VAL A 618 12.26 3.00 -6.27
CA VAL A 618 12.79 2.65 -4.94
C VAL A 618 12.80 1.14 -4.71
N ALA A 619 11.77 0.41 -5.15
CA ALA A 619 11.67 -1.04 -5.01
C ALA A 619 12.78 -1.79 -5.77
N GLN A 620 13.16 -1.29 -6.96
CA GLN A 620 14.30 -1.81 -7.72
C GLN A 620 15.64 -1.43 -7.08
N ALA A 621 15.74 -0.21 -6.54
CA ALA A 621 16.95 0.31 -5.91
C ALA A 621 17.28 -0.35 -4.54
N GLY A 622 16.26 -0.67 -3.73
CA GLY A 622 16.42 -1.11 -2.34
C GLY A 622 16.76 -2.59 -2.14
N ARG A 623 16.36 -3.48 -3.06
CA ARG A 623 16.55 -4.95 -2.89
C ARG A 623 18.00 -5.42 -3.00
N ASP A 624 18.86 -4.69 -3.70
CA ASP A 624 20.27 -5.05 -3.85
C ASP A 624 21.09 -4.83 -2.57
N LEU A 625 20.55 -4.10 -1.58
CA LEU A 625 21.27 -3.63 -0.39
C LEU A 625 20.64 -4.02 0.94
N GLY A 626 19.58 -4.85 0.93
CA GLY A 626 18.90 -5.33 2.14
C GLY A 626 18.16 -4.22 2.88
N ASN A 627 16.93 -3.92 2.44
CA ASN A 627 16.06 -2.87 3.01
C ASN A 627 16.79 -1.56 3.33
N LEU A 628 17.18 -0.83 2.28
CA LEU A 628 17.61 0.56 2.43
C LEU A 628 16.45 1.45 2.87
N LEU A 629 16.29 1.60 4.16
CA LEU A 629 15.36 2.54 4.74
C LEU A 629 16.01 3.92 4.81
N LEU A 630 15.42 4.91 4.15
CA LEU A 630 15.78 6.32 4.36
C LEU A 630 15.73 6.63 5.87
N PRO A 631 16.55 7.59 6.36
CA PRO A 631 16.51 8.00 7.75
C PRO A 631 15.08 8.35 8.18
N PRO A 632 14.63 7.96 9.38
CA PRO A 632 13.27 8.19 9.89
C PRO A 632 12.70 9.57 9.58
N ILE A 633 13.49 10.64 9.76
CA ILE A 633 13.10 12.03 9.49
C ILE A 633 12.68 12.31 8.03
N LEU A 634 13.15 11.53 7.06
CA LEU A 634 12.87 11.67 5.63
C LEU A 634 11.81 10.71 5.11
N ARG A 635 11.34 9.77 5.94
CA ARG A 635 10.32 8.78 5.55
C ARG A 635 9.07 8.84 6.42
N ASP A 636 9.20 9.27 7.67
CA ASP A 636 8.13 9.13 8.63
C ASP A 636 7.06 10.21 8.36
N ASP A 637 7.40 11.50 8.20
CA ASP A 637 6.42 12.62 8.07
C ASP A 637 6.23 13.15 6.64
N PRO A 638 5.13 12.78 5.94
CA PRO A 638 4.85 13.26 4.58
C PRO A 638 4.54 14.75 4.52
N THR A 639 4.31 15.44 5.65
CA THR A 639 4.19 16.91 5.64
C THR A 639 5.53 17.62 5.69
N ILE A 640 6.61 16.88 5.97
CA ILE A 640 7.98 17.38 6.02
C ILE A 640 8.74 16.93 4.79
N ALA A 641 8.71 15.64 4.46
CA ALA A 641 9.46 15.04 3.37
C ALA A 641 8.60 14.02 2.63
N GLN A 642 8.53 14.14 1.30
CA GLN A 642 7.87 13.16 0.43
C GLN A 642 8.83 12.73 -0.69
N PRO A 643 8.83 11.46 -1.11
CA PRO A 643 9.59 11.05 -2.28
C PRO A 643 9.13 11.82 -3.52
N LEU A 644 10.07 12.45 -4.22
CA LEU A 644 9.81 13.08 -5.51
C LEU A 644 9.66 11.99 -6.57
N GLN A 645 8.52 11.97 -7.26
CA GLN A 645 8.27 11.07 -8.40
C GLN A 645 8.47 11.82 -9.72
N PHE A 646 9.23 11.23 -10.64
CA PHE A 646 9.45 11.75 -11.98
C PHE A 646 8.32 11.40 -12.94
N THR A 647 7.65 10.27 -12.71
CA THR A 647 6.47 9.83 -13.47
C THR A 647 5.28 9.72 -12.53
N GLU A 648 4.07 9.95 -13.05
CA GLU A 648 2.86 9.54 -12.33
C GLU A 648 2.87 8.01 -12.15
N SER A 649 2.65 7.55 -10.93
CA SER A 649 2.40 6.13 -10.67
C SER A 649 1.14 5.68 -11.40
N ARG A 650 1.12 4.44 -11.90
CA ARG A 650 -0.08 3.84 -12.51
C ARG A 650 -0.27 2.44 -11.95
N ALA A 651 -1.51 2.13 -11.54
CA ALA A 651 -1.93 0.80 -11.12
C ALA A 651 -0.97 0.15 -10.10
N SER A 652 -0.08 -0.76 -10.50
CA SER A 652 0.90 -1.42 -9.60
C SER A 652 2.34 -0.89 -9.70
N ASP A 653 2.67 -0.06 -10.70
CA ASP A 653 4.01 0.53 -10.86
C ASP A 653 4.18 1.74 -9.91
N PRO A 654 5.22 1.75 -9.06
CA PRO A 654 5.40 2.75 -8.01
C PRO A 654 5.93 4.10 -8.51
N GLY A 655 6.19 4.25 -9.82
CA GLY A 655 6.75 5.45 -10.45
C GLY A 655 8.27 5.57 -10.32
N LEU A 656 8.90 6.13 -11.35
CA LEU A 656 10.33 6.45 -11.36
C LEU A 656 10.62 7.56 -10.34
N SER A 657 11.60 7.35 -9.47
CA SER A 657 11.89 8.27 -8.35
C SER A 657 13.37 8.27 -7.93
N VAL A 658 14.20 7.46 -8.59
CA VAL A 658 15.61 7.29 -8.28
C VAL A 658 16.43 7.50 -9.55
N VAL A 659 17.54 8.26 -9.43
CA VAL A 659 18.59 8.30 -10.44
C VAL A 659 19.66 7.32 -10.04
N GLU A 660 19.97 6.36 -10.91
CA GLU A 660 21.03 5.39 -10.70
C GLU A 660 22.20 5.66 -11.65
N LEU A 661 23.40 5.77 -11.10
CA LEU A 661 24.66 5.84 -11.82
C LEU A 661 25.39 4.50 -11.70
N LEU A 662 25.67 3.89 -12.84
CA LEU A 662 26.38 2.63 -12.99
C LEU A 662 27.75 2.88 -13.65
N ASP A 663 28.66 1.91 -13.51
CA ASP A 663 30.00 1.95 -14.10
C ASP A 663 30.75 3.25 -13.79
N VAL A 664 30.62 3.75 -12.57
CA VAL A 664 31.21 5.01 -12.13
C VAL A 664 32.71 4.83 -11.98
N ALA A 665 33.50 5.45 -12.86
CA ALA A 665 34.95 5.32 -12.85
C ALA A 665 35.60 6.02 -11.64
N ASP A 666 35.19 7.26 -11.36
CA ASP A 666 35.63 8.04 -10.21
C ASP A 666 34.48 8.96 -9.77
N HIS A 667 33.94 8.71 -8.58
CA HIS A 667 32.83 9.51 -8.02
C HIS A 667 33.30 10.84 -7.41
N THR A 668 34.60 10.97 -7.10
CA THR A 668 35.17 12.13 -6.40
C THR A 668 35.36 13.35 -7.30
N VAL A 669 35.23 13.18 -8.62
CA VAL A 669 35.30 14.25 -9.61
C VAL A 669 34.12 15.22 -9.57
N VAL A 670 33.00 14.82 -8.94
CA VAL A 670 31.85 15.69 -8.72
C VAL A 670 32.10 16.49 -7.43
N THR A 671 32.29 17.79 -7.56
CA THR A 671 32.63 18.70 -6.45
C THR A 671 31.75 19.95 -6.47
N PRO A 672 31.77 20.80 -5.42
CA PRO A 672 31.11 22.11 -5.47
C PRO A 672 31.64 23.01 -6.62
N GLU A 673 32.86 22.85 -7.09
CA GLU A 673 33.40 23.62 -8.21
C GLU A 673 32.98 23.01 -9.56
N GLN A 674 32.76 21.69 -9.61
CA GLN A 674 32.31 20.94 -10.77
C GLN A 674 31.14 20.02 -10.40
N PRO A 675 29.91 20.57 -10.26
CA PRO A 675 28.76 19.80 -9.83
C PRO A 675 28.18 18.99 -11.00
N LEU A 676 27.46 17.91 -10.66
CA LEU A 676 26.57 17.24 -11.61
C LEU A 676 25.20 17.91 -11.55
N LEU A 677 24.71 18.40 -12.70
CA LEU A 677 23.43 19.09 -12.78
C LEU A 677 22.37 18.20 -13.42
N LEU A 678 21.19 18.17 -12.80
CA LEU A 678 19.98 17.57 -13.33
C LEU A 678 18.93 18.68 -13.50
N ARG A 679 18.07 18.56 -14.51
CA ARG A 679 16.89 19.42 -14.65
C ARG A 679 15.64 18.59 -14.82
N ILE A 680 14.59 18.95 -14.08
CA ILE A 680 13.29 18.27 -14.05
C ILE A 680 12.20 19.24 -14.50
N GLU A 681 11.29 18.77 -15.35
CA GLU A 681 10.12 19.52 -15.84
C GLU A 681 8.97 19.59 -14.82
N GLN A 682 9.30 19.71 -13.53
CA GLN A 682 8.35 19.90 -12.44
C GLN A 682 8.79 21.13 -11.63
N PRO A 683 7.99 22.21 -11.54
CA PRO A 683 8.34 23.39 -10.76
C PRO A 683 8.15 23.12 -9.25
N LEU A 684 9.01 23.74 -8.43
CA LEU A 684 8.83 23.79 -6.98
C LEU A 684 7.94 24.97 -6.57
N SER A 685 7.06 24.75 -5.58
CA SER A 685 6.36 25.84 -4.89
C SER A 685 7.33 26.63 -4.01
N ASP A 686 6.94 27.84 -3.60
CA ASP A 686 7.84 28.78 -2.90
C ASP A 686 8.30 28.27 -1.51
N ASP A 687 7.59 27.31 -0.91
CA ASP A 687 7.91 26.66 0.38
C ASP A 687 8.56 25.27 0.23
N GLU A 688 8.77 24.80 -1.00
CA GLU A 688 9.26 23.47 -1.32
C GLU A 688 10.74 23.49 -1.74
N GLN A 689 11.48 22.48 -1.29
CA GLN A 689 12.86 22.21 -1.70
C GLN A 689 13.01 20.73 -2.08
N ILE A 690 14.05 20.38 -2.82
CA ILE A 690 14.41 18.96 -3.04
C ILE A 690 15.76 18.68 -2.38
N LEU A 691 15.78 17.65 -1.55
CA LEU A 691 16.95 17.09 -0.92
C LEU A 691 17.35 15.78 -1.65
N PRO A 692 18.39 15.81 -2.51
CA PRO A 692 18.98 14.60 -3.05
C PRO A 692 19.83 13.88 -1.99
N VAL A 693 19.61 12.58 -1.83
CA VAL A 693 20.26 11.74 -0.81
C VAL A 693 20.82 10.48 -1.48
N GLY A 694 22.07 10.14 -1.18
CA GLY A 694 22.70 8.88 -1.59
C GLY A 694 23.14 8.06 -0.38
N PHE A 695 23.28 6.75 -0.54
CA PHE A 695 23.82 5.84 0.47
C PHE A 695 25.22 5.39 0.06
N ASP A 696 26.19 5.44 0.98
CA ASP A 696 27.59 5.10 0.71
C ASP A 696 27.99 3.69 1.20
N GLY A 697 27.05 2.92 1.73
CA GLY A 697 27.30 1.62 2.37
C GLY A 697 27.17 1.66 3.89
N GLU A 698 27.25 2.85 4.50
CA GLU A 698 27.18 3.05 5.95
C GLU A 698 26.15 4.12 6.34
N LEU A 699 26.16 5.26 5.65
CA LEU A 699 25.35 6.44 5.96
C LEU A 699 24.61 6.97 4.74
N PHE A 700 23.48 7.64 5.02
CA PHE A 700 22.80 8.47 4.04
C PHE A 700 23.40 9.87 4.02
N LEU A 701 23.87 10.29 2.86
CA LEU A 701 24.55 11.55 2.63
C LEU A 701 23.68 12.49 1.79
N PRO A 702 23.42 13.74 2.23
CA PRO A 702 22.87 14.75 1.34
C PRO A 702 23.88 15.08 0.25
N LEU A 703 23.46 15.11 -1.01
CA LEU A 703 24.36 15.23 -2.16
C LEU A 703 24.43 16.64 -2.74
N GLY A 704 23.46 17.50 -2.41
CA GLY A 704 23.36 18.84 -2.94
C GLY A 704 21.99 19.47 -2.69
N LEU A 705 21.60 20.43 -3.53
CA LEU A 705 20.39 21.25 -3.37
C LEU A 705 19.69 21.43 -4.71
N ALA A 706 18.39 21.71 -4.66
CA ALA A 706 17.62 22.10 -5.82
C ALA A 706 17.23 23.57 -5.79
N ARG A 707 17.06 24.17 -6.96
CA ARG A 707 16.53 25.52 -7.12
C ARG A 707 15.49 25.56 -8.23
N ARG A 708 14.50 26.43 -8.05
CA ARG A 708 13.51 26.73 -9.09
C ARG A 708 14.21 27.46 -10.25
N ASP A 709 13.97 27.00 -11.47
CA ASP A 709 14.43 27.62 -12.71
C ASP A 709 13.25 27.74 -13.70
N GLY A 710 12.53 28.87 -13.60
CA GLY A 710 11.30 29.11 -14.35
C GLY A 710 10.19 28.09 -14.02
N ASN A 711 9.76 27.34 -15.04
CA ASN A 711 8.80 26.24 -14.91
C ASN A 711 9.47 24.87 -14.68
N THR A 712 10.78 24.86 -14.47
CA THR A 712 11.58 23.66 -14.22
C THR A 712 12.29 23.76 -12.88
N THR A 713 12.87 22.64 -12.43
CA THR A 713 13.70 22.59 -11.23
C THR A 713 15.08 22.08 -11.61
N GLU A 714 16.12 22.85 -11.28
CA GLU A 714 17.51 22.44 -11.43
C GLU A 714 17.97 21.83 -10.11
N ILE A 715 18.44 20.58 -10.15
CA ILE A 715 19.07 19.91 -9.02
C ILE A 715 20.56 19.90 -9.24
N ARG A 716 21.28 20.46 -8.28
CA ARG A 716 22.73 20.56 -8.29
C ARG A 716 23.30 19.58 -7.26
N LEU A 717 24.08 18.61 -7.74
CA LEU A 717 24.78 17.63 -6.92
C LEU A 717 26.23 18.07 -6.77
N ASP A 718 26.63 18.41 -5.55
CA ASP A 718 27.97 18.91 -5.22
C ASP A 718 28.94 17.79 -4.84
N ARG A 719 28.43 16.56 -4.63
CA ARG A 719 29.22 15.37 -4.33
C ARG A 719 28.45 14.10 -4.67
N LEU A 720 29.17 13.00 -4.84
CA LEU A 720 28.62 11.66 -4.98
C LEU A 720 29.22 10.70 -3.94
N PRO A 721 28.44 9.75 -3.38
CA PRO A 721 28.96 8.73 -2.48
C PRO A 721 29.77 7.69 -3.27
N ALA A 722 30.47 6.80 -2.55
CA ALA A 722 31.10 5.64 -3.19
C ALA A 722 30.01 4.71 -3.79
N PRO A 723 30.26 4.07 -4.95
CA PRO A 723 29.36 3.05 -5.49
C PRO A 723 29.21 1.87 -4.52
N VAL A 724 27.98 1.43 -4.29
CA VAL A 724 27.73 0.30 -3.38
C VAL A 724 27.52 -0.97 -4.20
N VAL A 725 28.32 -1.99 -3.88
CA VAL A 725 28.29 -3.31 -4.54
C VAL A 725 27.08 -4.08 -4.04
N GLY A 726 26.15 -4.38 -4.95
CA GLY A 726 25.03 -5.28 -4.70
C GLY A 726 25.27 -6.66 -5.31
N ALA A 727 24.33 -7.59 -5.11
CA ALA A 727 24.42 -8.96 -5.64
C ALA A 727 24.55 -9.06 -7.18
N ARG A 728 24.31 -7.97 -7.91
CA ARG A 728 24.13 -7.94 -9.37
C ARG A 728 25.10 -7.03 -10.13
N SER A 729 25.94 -6.25 -9.45
CA SER A 729 26.96 -5.39 -10.09
C SER A 729 28.33 -5.61 -9.43
N LEU A 730 29.33 -5.97 -10.23
CA LEU A 730 30.70 -6.19 -9.77
C LEU A 730 31.42 -4.88 -9.40
N THR A 731 31.00 -3.76 -9.99
CA THR A 731 31.57 -2.41 -9.80
C THR A 731 30.75 -1.55 -8.84
N GLY A 732 29.54 -2.00 -8.47
CA GLY A 732 28.58 -1.25 -7.66
C GLY A 732 27.80 -0.20 -8.45
N SER A 733 26.83 0.44 -7.81
CA SER A 733 26.10 1.59 -8.37
C SER A 733 25.83 2.65 -7.30
N ILE A 734 25.70 3.90 -7.74
CA ILE A 734 25.30 5.04 -6.91
C ILE A 734 23.82 5.29 -7.16
N ARG A 735 23.00 5.25 -6.10
CA ARG A 735 21.55 5.44 -6.16
C ARG A 735 21.21 6.74 -5.43
N ILE A 736 20.55 7.65 -6.13
CA ILE A 736 20.19 8.97 -5.63
C ILE A 736 18.68 9.04 -5.50
N LEU A 737 18.22 9.17 -4.27
CA LEU A 737 16.81 9.39 -3.92
C LEU A 737 16.56 10.88 -3.75
N PHE A 738 15.40 11.35 -4.17
CA PHE A 738 15.03 12.76 -4.11
C PHE A 738 13.85 12.93 -3.17
N GLN A 739 14.03 13.70 -2.09
CA GLN A 739 12.99 14.02 -1.13
C GLN A 739 12.54 15.46 -1.31
N LYS A 740 11.26 15.67 -1.60
CA LYS A 740 10.62 16.97 -1.59
C LYS A 740 10.35 17.37 -0.14
N VAL A 741 10.92 18.48 0.30
CA VAL A 741 10.93 18.93 1.70
C VAL A 741 10.22 20.29 1.84
N VAL A 742 9.30 20.41 2.81
CA VAL A 742 8.56 21.65 3.10
C VAL A 742 9.28 22.44 4.20
N THR A 743 9.91 23.56 3.81
CA THR A 743 10.89 24.28 4.63
C THR A 743 10.32 25.03 5.84
N GLN A 744 9.09 25.54 5.77
CA GLN A 744 8.46 26.30 6.86
C GLN A 744 8.15 25.45 8.11
N ARG A 745 8.14 24.10 8.01
CA ARG A 745 7.73 23.19 9.10
C ARG A 745 8.88 22.51 9.84
N ILE A 746 10.09 22.50 9.28
CA ILE A 746 11.27 21.88 9.91
C ILE A 746 11.64 22.56 11.23
N GLY A 747 11.53 23.89 11.33
CA GLY A 747 11.79 24.62 12.57
C GLY A 747 10.91 24.13 13.73
N LYS A 748 9.64 23.83 13.47
CA LYS A 748 8.70 23.34 14.49
C LYS A 748 9.09 21.97 15.08
N TYR A 749 9.68 21.10 14.27
CA TYR A 749 10.07 19.74 14.68
C TYR A 749 11.49 19.63 15.25
N MET A 750 12.41 20.52 14.85
CA MET A 750 13.74 20.66 15.47
C MET A 750 13.69 21.29 16.88
N GLY A 751 12.50 21.48 17.45
CA GLY A 751 12.30 22.12 18.75
C GLY A 751 12.44 23.64 18.72
N TRP A 752 12.50 24.25 17.53
CA TRP A 752 12.64 25.68 17.35
C TRP A 752 11.27 26.36 17.34
N GLN A 753 10.59 26.33 18.49
CA GLN A 753 9.58 27.35 18.78
C GLN A 753 10.32 28.61 19.23
N TYR A 754 10.65 29.47 18.27
CA TYR A 754 11.24 30.76 18.57
C TYR A 754 10.14 31.76 18.92
N ASP A 755 9.84 31.93 20.21
CA ASP A 755 8.95 32.98 20.74
C ASP A 755 9.61 34.38 20.68
N TYR A 756 10.55 34.60 19.76
CA TYR A 756 11.24 35.85 19.58
C TYR A 756 10.42 36.85 18.74
N PRO A 757 10.59 38.15 18.99
CA PRO A 757 11.41 38.72 20.05
C PRO A 757 10.69 38.75 21.42
N ILE A 758 11.45 38.56 22.50
CA ILE A 758 10.97 38.56 23.88
C ILE A 758 11.46 39.83 24.57
N LEU A 759 10.54 40.61 25.12
CA LEU A 759 10.84 41.68 26.07
C LEU A 759 10.44 41.20 27.46
N ALA A 760 11.41 40.94 28.33
CA ALA A 760 11.17 40.39 29.66
C ALA A 760 11.72 41.30 30.76
N ALA A 761 11.10 41.24 31.93
CA ALA A 761 11.71 41.74 33.15
C ALA A 761 12.64 40.65 33.71
N ALA A 762 13.83 41.03 34.14
CA ALA A 762 14.81 40.11 34.71
C ALA A 762 15.09 40.43 36.19
N TYR A 763 15.29 39.39 36.99
CA TYR A 763 15.82 39.48 38.34
C TYR A 763 17.07 38.66 38.48
N VAL A 764 18.08 39.28 39.08
CA VAL A 764 19.36 38.66 39.34
C VAL A 764 19.43 38.39 40.85
N ALA A 765 19.46 37.11 41.23
CA ALA A 765 19.64 36.68 42.61
C ALA A 765 21.07 36.95 43.10
N GLU A 766 21.30 36.84 44.41
CA GLU A 766 22.61 37.13 45.02
C GLU A 766 23.73 36.19 44.55
N ASP A 767 23.39 34.97 44.15
CA ASP A 767 24.29 33.97 43.56
C ASP A 767 24.57 34.22 42.05
N GLY A 768 24.03 35.29 41.47
CA GLY A 768 24.17 35.64 40.06
C GLY A 768 23.17 34.94 39.14
N LYS A 769 22.25 34.12 39.67
CA LYS A 769 21.22 33.44 38.87
C LYS A 769 20.17 34.43 38.35
N VAL A 770 19.91 34.40 37.04
CA VAL A 770 18.92 35.27 36.38
C VAL A 770 17.60 34.54 36.19
N SER A 771 16.51 35.14 36.64
CA SER A 771 15.13 34.69 36.41
C SER A 771 14.38 35.70 35.55
N TYR A 772 13.57 35.22 34.61
CA TYR A 772 12.80 36.06 33.67
C TYR A 772 11.30 36.03 33.97
N TRP A 773 10.63 37.16 33.74
CA TRP A 773 9.18 37.29 33.66
C TRP A 773 8.79 37.83 32.28
N PRO A 774 8.52 36.95 31.29
CA PRO A 774 8.30 37.36 29.91
C PRO A 774 6.85 37.77 29.59
N ARG A 775 5.91 37.57 30.52
CA ARG A 775 4.49 37.89 30.28
C ARG A 775 4.29 39.41 30.21
N PRO A 776 3.71 39.96 29.13
CA PRO A 776 3.57 41.42 28.97
C PRO A 776 2.87 42.14 30.11
N ALA A 777 1.89 41.50 30.76
CA ALA A 777 1.21 42.06 31.92
C ALA A 777 2.15 42.24 33.13
N ASP A 778 3.00 41.24 33.40
CA ASP A 778 3.98 41.26 34.49
C ASP A 778 5.06 42.34 34.22
N VAL A 779 5.55 42.42 32.98
CA VAL A 779 6.53 43.42 32.57
C VAL A 779 5.95 44.82 32.73
N LYS A 780 4.73 45.05 32.24
CA LYS A 780 4.04 46.34 32.35
C LYS A 780 3.83 46.77 33.81
N GLN A 781 3.42 45.84 34.68
CA GLN A 781 3.26 46.12 36.11
C GLN A 781 4.59 46.54 36.77
N ARG A 782 5.68 45.84 36.45
CA ARG A 782 7.01 46.13 37.00
C ARG A 782 7.58 47.45 36.48
N VAL A 783 7.37 47.75 35.20
CA VAL A 783 7.76 49.02 34.58
C VAL A 783 7.00 50.19 35.21
N ALA A 784 5.72 50.01 35.54
CA ALA A 784 4.95 51.04 36.23
C ALA A 784 5.56 51.38 37.61
N ALA A 785 6.09 50.38 38.32
CA ALA A 785 6.67 50.51 39.66
C ALA A 785 8.16 50.92 39.70
N ALA A 786 8.81 51.11 38.56
CA ALA A 786 10.23 51.42 38.45
C ALA A 786 10.46 52.80 37.83
N ASP A 787 11.41 53.60 38.32
CA ASP A 787 11.71 54.92 37.76
C ASP A 787 13.02 54.93 36.97
N ARG A 788 13.94 54.02 37.29
CA ARG A 788 15.23 53.84 36.61
C ARG A 788 15.32 52.39 36.12
N ILE A 789 15.31 52.21 34.82
CA ILE A 789 15.26 50.90 34.16
C ILE A 789 16.57 50.70 33.40
N LEU A 790 17.12 49.50 33.44
CA LEU A 790 18.29 49.10 32.65
C LEU A 790 17.84 48.10 31.57
N LEU A 791 18.01 48.44 30.30
CA LEU A 791 17.68 47.55 29.18
C LEU A 791 18.94 46.89 28.61
N TYR A 792 19.02 45.56 28.71
CA TYR A 792 20.00 44.77 27.98
C TYR A 792 19.43 44.30 26.64
N ILE A 793 20.22 44.48 25.60
CA ILE A 793 19.93 44.02 24.24
C ILE A 793 21.19 43.28 23.78
N HIS A 794 21.07 42.01 23.41
CA HIS A 794 22.23 41.29 22.88
C HIS A 794 22.58 41.78 21.46
N GLY A 795 23.78 41.45 21.00
CA GLY A 795 24.23 41.77 19.64
C GLY A 795 23.72 40.75 18.62
N ILE A 796 24.62 40.31 17.74
CA ILE A 796 24.27 39.48 16.58
C ILE A 796 23.78 38.08 16.99
N ILE A 797 24.37 37.41 17.99
CA ILE A 797 23.92 36.07 18.39
C ILE A 797 24.01 35.96 19.91
N GLY A 798 23.04 35.30 20.53
CA GLY A 798 23.08 34.94 21.95
C GLY A 798 21.80 35.28 22.70
N ASP A 799 21.91 35.34 24.02
CA ASP A 799 20.87 35.80 24.92
C ASP A 799 21.41 36.88 25.86
N THR A 800 20.50 37.56 26.55
CA THR A 800 20.82 38.60 27.53
C THR A 800 21.14 38.05 28.93
N ARG A 801 21.18 36.73 29.15
CA ARG A 801 21.30 36.13 30.49
C ARG A 801 22.63 36.47 31.15
N GLY A 802 23.73 36.27 30.43
CA GLY A 802 25.06 36.66 30.91
C GLY A 802 25.19 38.17 31.10
N MET A 803 24.53 38.95 30.25
CA MET A 803 24.53 40.42 30.32
C MET A 803 23.77 40.89 31.56
N ALA A 804 22.58 40.35 31.84
CA ALA A 804 21.80 40.66 33.02
C ALA A 804 22.54 40.30 34.32
N ALA A 805 23.22 39.14 34.36
CA ALA A 805 24.03 38.75 35.52
C ALA A 805 25.15 39.76 35.84
N SER A 806 25.71 40.43 34.82
CA SER A 806 26.74 41.46 35.00
C SER A 806 26.28 42.65 35.83
N ALA A 807 24.96 42.90 35.94
CA ALA A 807 24.42 44.02 36.71
C ALA A 807 24.74 43.94 38.22
N ARG A 808 25.10 42.76 38.74
CA ARG A 808 25.54 42.57 40.14
C ARG A 808 27.04 42.69 40.36
N VAL A 809 27.85 42.64 39.30
CA VAL A 809 29.31 42.64 39.46
C VAL A 809 29.75 44.06 39.84
N ALA A 810 30.23 44.24 41.07
CA ALA A 810 31.06 45.39 41.42
C ALA A 810 32.46 45.12 40.85
N ASP A 811 32.92 45.95 39.91
CA ASP A 811 34.22 45.72 39.27
C ASP A 811 35.35 45.94 40.29
N GLY A 812 35.84 44.84 40.87
CA GLY A 812 36.91 44.83 41.87
C GLY A 812 38.29 45.23 41.34
N LYS A 813 38.42 45.54 40.05
CA LYS A 813 39.68 46.00 39.44
C LYS A 813 39.84 47.53 39.42
N LEU A 814 38.79 48.29 39.75
CA LEU A 814 38.81 49.75 39.85
C LEU A 814 38.82 50.19 41.31
N THR A 815 39.53 51.27 41.67
CA THR A 815 39.63 51.75 43.05
C THR A 815 39.27 53.25 43.15
N PRO A 816 38.18 53.62 43.86
CA PRO A 816 37.23 52.72 44.52
C PRO A 816 36.39 51.94 43.49
N PRO A 817 35.99 50.69 43.81
CA PRO A 817 35.17 49.89 42.89
C PRO A 817 33.83 50.59 42.68
N PRO A 818 33.35 50.73 41.43
CA PRO A 818 32.04 51.29 41.19
C PRO A 818 30.97 50.41 41.86
N PRO A 819 29.92 51.00 42.46
CA PRO A 819 28.77 50.24 42.95
C PRO A 819 28.21 49.34 41.85
N ALA A 820 27.74 48.14 42.21
CA ALA A 820 27.02 47.25 41.29
C ALA A 820 25.91 48.03 40.56
N LEU A 821 25.72 47.78 39.26
CA LEU A 821 24.72 48.48 38.46
C LEU A 821 23.32 48.38 39.08
N LEU A 822 22.99 47.24 39.71
CA LEU A 822 21.74 47.07 40.46
C LEU A 822 21.50 48.12 41.55
N SER A 823 22.53 48.77 42.11
CA SER A 823 22.33 49.83 43.09
C SER A 823 21.82 51.14 42.47
N ARG A 824 21.73 51.23 41.15
CA ARG A 824 21.38 52.44 40.38
C ARG A 824 20.10 52.30 39.55
N TYR A 825 19.52 51.10 39.49
CA TYR A 825 18.35 50.79 38.67
C TYR A 825 17.35 49.96 39.47
N ASP A 826 16.06 50.25 39.30
CA ASP A 826 14.94 49.62 40.00
C ASP A 826 14.45 48.37 39.26
N LEU A 827 14.74 48.26 37.96
CA LEU A 827 14.30 47.19 37.09
C LEU A 827 15.32 46.89 35.99
N ILE A 828 15.54 45.61 35.72
CA ILE A 828 16.25 45.17 34.50
C ILE A 828 15.21 44.68 33.50
N LEU A 829 15.28 45.22 32.29
CA LEU A 829 14.62 44.68 31.12
C LEU A 829 15.64 43.99 30.22
N THR A 830 15.19 42.95 29.54
CA THR A 830 15.97 42.24 28.54
C THR A 830 15.18 42.14 27.25
N PHE A 831 15.87 42.35 26.13
CA PHE A 831 15.31 42.14 24.80
C PHE A 831 16.12 41.09 24.07
N ASP A 832 15.55 39.90 23.94
CA ASP A 832 16.11 38.79 23.19
C ASP A 832 15.39 38.68 21.84
N TYR A 833 16.13 38.55 20.74
CA TYR A 833 15.60 38.52 19.37
C TYR A 833 16.39 37.58 18.45
N GLU A 834 15.77 37.16 17.36
CA GLU A 834 16.42 36.41 16.28
C GLU A 834 16.79 37.39 15.14
N ASN A 835 17.93 37.17 14.49
CA ASN A 835 18.41 38.02 13.40
C ASN A 835 18.90 37.24 12.16
N ILE A 836 18.61 35.93 12.09
CA ILE A 836 18.94 35.10 10.93
C ILE A 836 17.90 35.34 9.83
N ASN A 837 16.63 35.53 10.20
CA ASN A 837 15.52 35.77 9.27
C ASN A 837 14.82 37.12 9.48
N THR A 838 15.21 37.89 10.51
CA THR A 838 14.61 39.20 10.81
C THR A 838 15.62 40.33 10.57
N THR A 839 15.24 41.35 9.79
CA THR A 839 16.13 42.50 9.54
C THR A 839 16.37 43.33 10.81
N ILE A 840 17.45 44.11 10.83
CA ILE A 840 17.75 45.02 11.96
C ILE A 840 16.64 46.07 12.10
N GLU A 841 16.10 46.56 10.98
CA GLU A 841 15.00 47.51 10.93
C GLU A 841 13.71 46.95 11.53
N GLU A 842 13.37 45.69 11.22
CA GLU A 842 12.21 45.01 11.80
C GLU A 842 12.38 44.74 13.29
N THR A 843 13.59 44.32 13.69
CA THR A 843 13.95 44.13 15.11
C THR A 843 13.79 45.43 15.89
N ALA A 844 14.31 46.55 15.37
CA ALA A 844 14.19 47.87 15.99
C ALA A 844 12.72 48.33 16.08
N ARG A 845 11.92 48.07 15.04
CA ARG A 845 10.48 48.38 15.03
C ARG A 845 9.73 47.55 16.09
N SER A 846 10.06 46.28 16.21
CA SER A 846 9.47 45.37 17.20
C SER A 846 9.82 45.76 18.63
N LEU A 847 11.08 46.10 18.91
CA LEU A 847 11.51 46.65 20.20
C LEU A 847 10.71 47.90 20.57
N LYS A 848 10.62 48.87 19.65
CA LYS A 848 9.88 50.12 19.85
C LYS A 848 8.40 49.86 20.18
N GLN A 849 7.75 48.95 19.46
CA GLN A 849 6.35 48.60 19.71
C GLN A 849 6.16 47.97 21.09
N ARG A 850 7.05 47.06 21.48
CA ARG A 850 6.98 46.36 22.77
C ARG A 850 7.27 47.27 23.95
N LEU A 851 8.27 48.16 23.85
CA LEU A 851 8.53 49.21 24.84
C LEU A 851 7.30 50.12 25.02
N LYS A 852 6.67 50.56 23.93
CA LYS A 852 5.44 51.35 23.99
C LYS A 852 4.30 50.61 24.67
N ALA A 853 4.13 49.31 24.39
CA ALA A 853 3.05 48.49 24.96
C ALA A 853 3.15 48.32 26.49
N ILE A 854 4.36 48.34 27.05
CA ILE A 854 4.62 48.23 28.50
C ILE A 854 4.67 49.60 29.21
N GLY A 855 4.42 50.71 28.50
CA GLY A 855 4.38 52.05 29.08
C GLY A 855 5.65 52.89 28.88
N LEU A 856 6.62 52.43 28.09
CA LEU A 856 7.84 53.17 27.72
C LEU A 856 7.69 53.77 26.31
N GLY A 857 6.64 54.58 26.12
CA GLY A 857 6.43 55.40 24.91
C GLY A 857 7.10 56.78 25.00
N PRO A 858 6.92 57.67 24.01
CA PRO A 858 7.36 59.06 24.14
C PRO A 858 6.86 59.70 25.44
N ASP A 859 7.71 60.48 26.08
CA ASP A 859 7.41 61.20 27.33
C ASP A 859 7.01 60.31 28.52
N HIS A 860 7.51 59.07 28.59
CA HIS A 860 7.19 58.10 29.66
C HIS A 860 7.63 58.51 31.08
N GLY A 861 8.40 59.60 31.23
CA GLY A 861 8.77 60.16 32.54
C GLY A 861 9.71 59.30 33.40
N LYS A 862 10.35 58.29 32.82
CA LYS A 862 11.28 57.36 33.49
C LYS A 862 12.69 57.49 32.89
N THR A 863 13.71 56.99 33.58
CA THR A 863 15.06 56.84 33.02
C THR A 863 15.19 55.41 32.48
N LEU A 864 15.47 55.24 31.19
CA LEU A 864 15.70 53.95 30.53
C LEU A 864 17.14 53.85 30.02
#